data_AF-A0A924WYY1-F1
#
_entry.id   AF-A0A924WYY1-F1
#
_cell.length_a   1.000
_cell.length_b   1.000
_cell.length_c   1.000
_cell.angle_alpha   90.00
_cell.angle_beta   90.00
_cell.angle_gamma   90.00
#
_symmetry.space_group_name_H-M   'P 1'
#
loop_
_entity.id
_entity.type
_entity.pdbx_description
1 polymer ?
#
loop_
_entity_poly.entity_id
_entity_poly.type
_entity_poly.pdbx_seq_one_letter_code
_entity_poly.pdbx_strand_id
1 'polypeptide(L)'
;MSSRPELVTRGELVADFRPDAAPTANCWLNHANGPKSVGDLSPVAGGTFAVEAVNGSTGKIAAIKLDPASGALISAQRMPAESCGKGSSSVEAWVFATALDENATIAAYGTRQRGQQRQYLYGPPKPMSGFFADVPNWGAFTPDEKSWHHVAWVYAGGESTMTVYVDGNQVAQQQVALNTSATPLAIGAGNSETDHAQWDNGPFTGLIASVRVMTGVLSADDVKANFNAGPGVTPTAASATSAASATGPAASAPLRLIGSAPPPSAPLSLWYRQPARNWIDALALGNGRLGAMVFGGVESERIGLNEDTLWSGAPYDPAVEVDPAVLAEIRRLSFEGNYKAAQNLSNKLQGNPGGQTSYQTVGELRLAFAPRGPVENYRRDLDLDSAVATVSYTADGVKYLREYFISPIDQVITIRLTADKPGKISFDTMLWTPQQEPQVSTAGTDLVLNGRNSPHRSTRDSTTLPGGLKFQARVRVIADGGSTVANPESVTVTDANSATLLIASATSYKNYKDVTGDPDAICQAVLQKAAARSLETMRREHVAEHQKLFRRVSLDLGASDASNLPTDQRLRNFSKQDDAGLIALYFQFGRYLLISCSRPGGQPANLQGLWNQDLMAAWGGKYTVNINTEMNYWPAWVTNLPETEEPLLRMVQDCAVTGTVTAQRIYKARGWVLHHNTDLWRATAPIDTAYWGQWQAGGAWLCNTLYQRYLFDQDKEYLKTLYPLIKGSAEFFFDTLVEEPTHKWLVTCPSNSPEHEREKGLTNSPGPTMDMQILRELFTNCIQASTVLGVDAEFRKQCETTRARLAPNQIGHAGQLQEWLDDFDTQAPEIGHRHMSPLYGLFPGNEITPADPKLFAAARKLTEMRAGNNPGMMGWAVAWRVGLWARLLDGETAYAHLRNLIINRTEMNMFDKPSVQLDGNFGGTAGIAELLLQSHNGEIHLLPALPKAWPHGTVKGFRARGGFTVDQTWENGALKAVAIRSDLGSKIRVRYGDRVVEIAPKSGESLKLDGALVVQ
;
A
#
# COMPACT_ATOMS: atom_id res chain seq x y z
N MET A 1 -1.65 -31.85 7.94
CA MET A 1 -2.76 -32.08 6.99
C MET A 1 -3.37 -30.72 6.70
N SER A 2 -3.10 -30.15 5.52
CA SER A 2 -3.51 -28.79 5.17
C SER A 2 -5.03 -28.68 5.08
N SER A 3 -5.58 -27.62 5.66
CA SER A 3 -6.97 -27.23 5.47
C SER A 3 -7.20 -26.92 3.99
N ARG A 4 -8.01 -27.72 3.29
CA ARG A 4 -8.41 -27.41 1.91
C ARG A 4 -9.14 -26.05 1.85
N PRO A 5 -8.83 -25.17 0.88
CA PRO A 5 -9.47 -23.87 0.74
C PRO A 5 -10.94 -23.98 0.26
N GLU A 6 -11.73 -22.94 0.55
CA GLU A 6 -13.20 -22.86 0.36
C GLU A 6 -13.56 -22.15 -0.97
N LEU A 7 -14.61 -22.59 -1.67
CA LEU A 7 -15.19 -21.86 -2.81
C LEU A 7 -16.00 -20.65 -2.29
N VAL A 8 -15.66 -19.43 -2.73
CA VAL A 8 -16.31 -18.18 -2.29
C VAL A 8 -16.93 -17.46 -3.48
N THR A 9 -18.26 -17.36 -3.49
CA THR A 9 -18.99 -16.50 -4.44
C THR A 9 -19.23 -15.13 -3.83
N ARG A 10 -19.13 -14.05 -4.61
CA ARG A 10 -19.49 -12.68 -4.20
C ARG A 10 -20.31 -12.02 -5.30
N GLY A 11 -21.58 -11.72 -5.01
CA GLY A 11 -22.52 -11.16 -5.99
C GLY A 11 -23.57 -12.17 -6.47
N GLU A 12 -24.40 -11.74 -7.43
CA GLU A 12 -25.45 -12.57 -8.03
C GLU A 12 -24.85 -13.72 -8.86
N LEU A 13 -25.34 -14.95 -8.66
CA LEU A 13 -25.00 -16.07 -9.54
C LEU A 13 -26.04 -16.17 -10.66
N VAL A 14 -25.72 -15.60 -11.82
CA VAL A 14 -26.63 -15.55 -12.98
C VAL A 14 -26.36 -16.70 -13.95
N ALA A 15 -27.05 -17.83 -13.79
CA ALA A 15 -26.97 -18.95 -14.74
C ALA A 15 -28.18 -19.00 -15.69
N ASP A 16 -28.02 -18.38 -16.86
CA ASP A 16 -29.06 -18.17 -17.88
C ASP A 16 -29.08 -19.28 -18.96
N PHE A 17 -29.78 -20.38 -18.70
CA PHE A 17 -29.99 -21.42 -19.72
C PHE A 17 -31.19 -21.05 -20.62
N ARG A 18 -30.92 -20.76 -21.90
CA ARG A 18 -31.96 -20.51 -22.91
C ARG A 18 -32.14 -21.74 -23.80
N PRO A 19 -33.36 -22.06 -24.24
CA PRO A 19 -33.60 -22.53 -25.59
C PRO A 19 -34.48 -21.45 -26.27
N ASP A 20 -33.92 -20.77 -27.26
CA ASP A 20 -34.63 -19.85 -28.16
C ASP A 20 -35.29 -18.58 -27.53
N ALA A 21 -34.63 -17.44 -27.71
CA ALA A 21 -35.19 -16.08 -27.84
C ALA A 21 -36.26 -15.57 -26.82
N ALA A 22 -35.90 -15.41 -25.54
CA ALA A 22 -36.40 -14.30 -24.69
C ALA A 22 -35.53 -14.13 -23.42
N PRO A 23 -35.10 -12.91 -23.04
CA PRO A 23 -34.21 -12.69 -21.91
C PRO A 23 -34.98 -12.47 -20.60
N THR A 24 -35.68 -13.47 -20.07
CA THR A 24 -36.18 -13.45 -18.68
C THR A 24 -36.59 -14.87 -18.28
N ALA A 25 -35.74 -15.64 -17.59
CA ALA A 25 -36.26 -16.71 -16.72
C ALA A 25 -35.27 -17.32 -15.72
N ASN A 26 -33.94 -17.33 -15.86
CA ASN A 26 -33.13 -18.17 -14.95
C ASN A 26 -31.99 -17.39 -14.28
N CYS A 27 -32.26 -16.81 -13.11
CA CYS A 27 -31.29 -16.08 -12.29
C CYS A 27 -31.43 -16.51 -10.84
N TRP A 28 -30.33 -16.61 -10.07
CA TRP A 28 -30.37 -16.85 -8.63
C TRP A 28 -29.54 -15.82 -7.85
N LEU A 29 -30.16 -15.28 -6.79
CA LEU A 29 -29.53 -14.43 -5.79
C LEU A 29 -28.92 -15.28 -4.69
N ASN A 30 -27.63 -15.14 -4.42
CA ASN A 30 -27.00 -15.73 -3.25
C ASN A 30 -27.12 -14.77 -2.05
N HIS A 31 -27.95 -15.10 -1.07
CA HIS A 31 -28.20 -14.32 0.15
C HIS A 31 -27.15 -14.51 1.24
N ALA A 32 -26.11 -15.31 0.99
CA ALA A 32 -25.08 -15.57 1.97
C ALA A 32 -24.27 -14.30 2.33
N ASN A 33 -24.46 -13.81 3.55
CA ASN A 33 -23.84 -12.59 4.10
C ASN A 33 -22.36 -12.75 4.53
N GLY A 34 -21.61 -13.68 3.93
CA GLY A 34 -20.22 -13.93 4.34
C GLY A 34 -19.35 -14.74 3.37
N PRO A 35 -18.01 -14.60 3.45
CA PRO A 35 -17.03 -15.21 2.53
C PRO A 35 -16.86 -16.74 2.71
N LYS A 36 -17.79 -17.44 3.36
CA LYS A 36 -17.65 -18.87 3.71
C LYS A 36 -18.85 -19.76 3.35
N SER A 37 -19.85 -19.26 2.64
CA SER A 37 -21.00 -20.07 2.25
C SER A 37 -21.56 -19.66 0.90
N VAL A 38 -21.57 -20.58 -0.06
CA VAL A 38 -22.67 -20.65 -1.03
C VAL A 38 -23.81 -21.34 -0.29
N GLY A 39 -25.08 -21.00 -0.47
CA GLY A 39 -26.11 -21.89 0.09
C GLY A 39 -27.49 -21.32 0.31
N ASP A 40 -27.65 -20.00 0.27
CA ASP A 40 -28.97 -19.39 0.30
C ASP A 40 -29.25 -18.76 -1.06
N LEU A 41 -29.43 -19.62 -2.06
CA LEU A 41 -29.73 -19.20 -3.42
C LEU A 41 -31.25 -19.10 -3.58
N SER A 42 -31.78 -17.89 -3.75
CA SER A 42 -33.19 -17.72 -4.15
C SER A 42 -33.28 -17.42 -5.64
N PRO A 43 -34.26 -17.98 -6.37
CA PRO A 43 -34.51 -17.56 -7.74
C PRO A 43 -34.89 -16.07 -7.79
N VAL A 44 -34.32 -15.33 -8.73
CA VAL A 44 -34.84 -14.03 -9.18
C VAL A 44 -35.92 -14.35 -10.21
N ALA A 45 -37.11 -13.76 -10.07
CA ALA A 45 -38.32 -13.99 -10.84
C ALA A 45 -38.15 -14.83 -12.13
N GLY A 46 -38.67 -16.07 -12.10
CA GLY A 46 -38.68 -17.01 -13.23
C GLY A 46 -37.82 -18.26 -13.06
N GLY A 47 -36.87 -18.29 -12.11
CA GLY A 47 -35.85 -19.37 -12.02
C GLY A 47 -36.46 -20.78 -11.94
N THR A 48 -36.23 -21.62 -12.95
CA THR A 48 -36.84 -22.96 -13.08
C THR A 48 -35.93 -24.11 -12.64
N PHE A 49 -34.63 -23.86 -12.38
CA PHE A 49 -33.68 -24.92 -12.04
C PHE A 49 -33.32 -24.99 -10.56
N ALA A 50 -32.99 -26.19 -10.09
CA ALA A 50 -32.50 -26.41 -8.73
C ALA A 50 -30.98 -26.18 -8.68
N VAL A 51 -30.51 -25.39 -7.71
CA VAL A 51 -29.07 -25.20 -7.44
C VAL A 51 -28.71 -25.88 -6.12
N GLU A 52 -27.70 -26.74 -6.14
CA GLU A 52 -27.21 -27.42 -4.93
C GLU A 52 -25.74 -27.09 -4.66
N ALA A 53 -25.43 -26.75 -3.41
CA ALA A 53 -24.07 -26.67 -2.92
C ALA A 53 -23.53 -28.08 -2.61
N VAL A 54 -22.43 -28.46 -3.26
CA VAL A 54 -21.80 -29.77 -3.04
C VAL A 54 -20.79 -29.65 -1.91
N ASN A 55 -21.07 -30.31 -0.79
CA ASN A 55 -20.15 -30.40 0.33
C ASN A 55 -19.07 -31.45 0.05
N GLY A 56 -17.80 -31.08 0.16
CA GLY A 56 -16.69 -32.03 0.20
C GLY A 56 -16.62 -32.78 1.54
N SER A 57 -15.69 -33.72 1.65
CA SER A 57 -15.47 -34.60 2.82
C SER A 57 -15.20 -33.91 4.17
N THR A 58 -15.18 -32.58 4.21
CA THR A 58 -14.93 -31.75 5.41
C THR A 58 -16.12 -30.88 5.81
N GLY A 59 -17.30 -31.05 5.18
CA GLY A 59 -18.47 -30.19 5.41
C GLY A 59 -18.36 -28.78 4.80
N LYS A 60 -17.37 -28.57 3.92
CA LYS A 60 -17.11 -27.32 3.18
C LYS A 60 -17.62 -27.44 1.74
N ILE A 61 -18.07 -26.34 1.15
CA ILE A 61 -18.60 -26.35 -0.22
C ILE A 61 -17.45 -26.37 -1.22
N ALA A 62 -17.41 -27.43 -2.04
CA ALA A 62 -16.40 -27.68 -3.05
C ALA A 62 -16.88 -27.38 -4.48
N ALA A 63 -18.19 -27.29 -4.71
CA ALA A 63 -18.77 -26.99 -6.02
C ALA A 63 -20.21 -26.49 -5.94
N ILE A 64 -20.70 -25.90 -7.03
CA ILE A 64 -22.12 -25.66 -7.27
C ILE A 64 -22.58 -26.55 -8.43
N LYS A 65 -23.72 -27.25 -8.27
CA LYS A 65 -24.36 -28.08 -9.30
C LYS A 65 -25.69 -27.47 -9.74
N LEU A 66 -25.99 -27.56 -11.04
CA LEU A 66 -27.22 -27.07 -11.68
C LEU A 66 -27.92 -28.23 -12.40
N ASP A 67 -29.20 -28.50 -12.09
CA ASP A 67 -30.04 -29.52 -12.76
C ASP A 67 -31.13 -28.88 -13.64
N PRO A 68 -31.05 -28.99 -14.98
CA PRO A 68 -32.01 -28.39 -15.86
C PRO A 68 -33.31 -29.18 -16.12
N ALA A 69 -33.46 -30.43 -15.64
CA ALA A 69 -34.50 -31.33 -16.13
C ALA A 69 -35.73 -31.52 -15.22
N SER A 70 -35.63 -31.28 -13.91
CA SER A 70 -36.54 -31.96 -12.97
C SER A 70 -37.58 -31.09 -12.25
N GLY A 71 -37.36 -29.79 -12.02
CA GLY A 71 -38.27 -28.97 -11.20
C GLY A 71 -38.55 -29.49 -9.77
N ALA A 72 -37.92 -30.60 -9.36
CA ALA A 72 -37.92 -31.23 -8.05
C ALA A 72 -36.80 -32.29 -7.97
N LEU A 73 -36.21 -32.42 -6.79
CA LEU A 73 -34.99 -33.20 -6.50
C LEU A 73 -35.07 -34.68 -6.93
N ILE A 74 -34.14 -35.13 -7.80
CA ILE A 74 -33.76 -36.56 -7.96
C ILE A 74 -32.24 -36.66 -8.19
N SER A 75 -31.63 -37.69 -7.61
CA SER A 75 -30.21 -38.02 -7.60
C SER A 75 -29.48 -37.93 -8.96
N ALA A 76 -28.16 -37.75 -8.87
CA ALA A 76 -27.19 -37.57 -9.95
C ALA A 76 -27.43 -38.45 -11.19
N GLN A 77 -28.11 -37.92 -12.22
CA GLN A 77 -27.99 -38.26 -13.64
C GLN A 77 -29.15 -37.64 -14.44
N ARG A 78 -28.93 -36.51 -15.14
CA ARG A 78 -29.44 -36.13 -16.50
C ARG A 78 -29.67 -34.62 -16.65
N MET A 79 -28.95 -33.98 -17.57
CA MET A 79 -29.42 -32.74 -18.23
C MET A 79 -30.38 -33.09 -19.38
N PRO A 80 -31.26 -32.17 -19.83
CA PRO A 80 -31.96 -32.30 -21.10
C PRO A 80 -30.94 -32.46 -22.24
N ALA A 81 -31.22 -33.37 -23.18
CA ALA A 81 -30.32 -33.67 -24.30
C ALA A 81 -30.06 -32.48 -25.24
N GLU A 82 -30.79 -31.38 -25.08
CA GLU A 82 -30.80 -30.21 -25.97
C GLU A 82 -29.71 -29.18 -25.63
N SER A 83 -29.27 -29.08 -24.37
CA SER A 83 -28.15 -28.19 -23.95
C SER A 83 -26.79 -28.89 -23.86
N CYS A 84 -26.77 -30.23 -23.96
CA CYS A 84 -25.58 -31.08 -23.95
C CYS A 84 -25.52 -32.03 -25.17
N GLY A 85 -26.20 -31.68 -26.27
CA GLY A 85 -26.14 -32.40 -27.53
C GLY A 85 -24.88 -32.05 -28.36
N LYS A 86 -24.80 -32.56 -29.59
CA LYS A 86 -23.87 -32.05 -30.62
C LYS A 86 -24.15 -30.58 -31.02
N GLY A 87 -25.06 -29.89 -30.33
CA GLY A 87 -25.44 -28.51 -30.59
C GLY A 87 -24.41 -27.51 -30.06
N SER A 88 -24.53 -26.27 -30.48
CA SER A 88 -23.64 -25.19 -30.05
C SER A 88 -23.95 -24.69 -28.64
N SER A 89 -22.94 -24.31 -27.87
CA SER A 89 -23.07 -23.78 -26.51
C SER A 89 -21.95 -22.82 -26.14
N SER A 90 -22.19 -21.91 -25.18
CA SER A 90 -21.19 -20.98 -24.66
C SER A 90 -21.23 -20.91 -23.14
N VAL A 91 -20.09 -20.79 -22.48
CA VAL A 91 -19.96 -20.65 -21.02
C VAL A 91 -19.01 -19.51 -20.73
N GLU A 92 -19.37 -18.55 -19.89
CA GLU A 92 -18.45 -17.49 -19.46
C GLU A 92 -18.44 -17.30 -17.94
N ALA A 93 -17.33 -16.84 -17.38
CA ALA A 93 -17.15 -16.63 -15.94
C ALA A 93 -16.26 -15.41 -15.66
N TRP A 94 -16.58 -14.69 -14.57
CA TRP A 94 -15.72 -13.67 -13.99
C TRP A 94 -15.07 -14.23 -12.73
N VAL A 95 -13.75 -14.28 -12.73
CA VAL A 95 -12.97 -15.01 -11.72
C VAL A 95 -11.82 -14.15 -11.22
N PHE A 96 -11.49 -14.28 -9.95
CA PHE A 96 -10.36 -13.63 -9.30
C PHE A 96 -9.55 -14.70 -8.57
N ALA A 97 -8.40 -15.09 -9.09
CA ALA A 97 -7.57 -16.08 -8.41
C ALA A 97 -6.83 -15.43 -7.24
N THR A 98 -6.96 -15.91 -6.01
CA THR A 98 -6.22 -15.36 -4.85
C THR A 98 -4.80 -15.92 -4.75
N ALA A 99 -4.63 -17.16 -5.20
CA ALA A 99 -3.37 -17.88 -5.44
C ALA A 99 -3.65 -18.97 -6.49
N LEU A 100 -2.69 -19.28 -7.35
CA LEU A 100 -2.81 -20.35 -8.33
C LEU A 100 -2.00 -21.56 -7.85
N ASP A 101 -2.66 -22.43 -7.08
CA ASP A 101 -2.11 -23.75 -6.73
C ASP A 101 -1.90 -24.59 -8.01
N GLU A 102 -0.89 -25.46 -8.01
CA GLU A 102 -0.44 -26.26 -9.15
C GLU A 102 -1.50 -27.27 -9.67
N ASN A 103 -2.63 -27.38 -8.97
CA ASN A 103 -3.71 -28.29 -9.31
C ASN A 103 -5.08 -27.58 -9.43
N ALA A 104 -5.17 -26.25 -9.30
CA ALA A 104 -6.45 -25.52 -9.20
C ALA A 104 -7.35 -25.72 -10.44
N THR A 105 -8.68 -25.78 -10.25
CA THR A 105 -9.67 -25.94 -11.34
C THR A 105 -10.82 -24.93 -11.23
N ILE A 106 -10.87 -23.94 -12.13
CA ILE A 106 -11.91 -22.88 -12.11
C ILE A 106 -13.30 -23.37 -12.51
N ALA A 107 -13.43 -24.13 -13.60
CA ALA A 107 -14.72 -24.62 -14.10
C ALA A 107 -14.54 -25.98 -14.77
N ALA A 108 -15.46 -26.92 -14.53
CA ALA A 108 -15.41 -28.27 -15.10
C ALA A 108 -16.76 -28.75 -15.66
N TYR A 109 -16.72 -29.31 -16.87
CA TYR A 109 -17.89 -29.85 -17.58
C TYR A 109 -17.63 -31.29 -18.06
N GLY A 110 -18.44 -32.27 -17.61
CA GLY A 110 -18.46 -33.67 -18.07
C GLY A 110 -18.31 -34.78 -16.99
N THR A 111 -18.34 -36.07 -17.40
CA THR A 111 -18.32 -37.27 -16.50
C THR A 111 -16.97 -37.97 -16.35
N ARG A 112 -16.82 -38.68 -15.21
CA ARG A 112 -15.82 -39.75 -14.99
C ARG A 112 -16.53 -41.11 -14.86
N GLN A 113 -16.64 -41.88 -15.95
CA GLN A 113 -16.88 -43.33 -15.88
C GLN A 113 -15.88 -44.06 -16.78
N ARG A 114 -15.47 -45.27 -16.36
CA ARG A 114 -14.40 -46.07 -16.98
C ARG A 114 -14.54 -46.11 -18.50
N GLY A 115 -13.54 -45.55 -19.20
CA GLY A 115 -13.34 -45.72 -20.64
C GLY A 115 -13.71 -44.53 -21.53
N GLN A 116 -14.37 -43.49 -21.04
CA GLN A 116 -14.62 -42.26 -21.83
C GLN A 116 -14.45 -40.99 -20.98
N GLN A 117 -13.39 -40.22 -21.25
CA GLN A 117 -12.98 -39.04 -20.49
C GLN A 117 -13.53 -37.75 -21.12
N ARG A 118 -14.16 -36.86 -20.32
CA ARG A 118 -14.56 -35.49 -20.72
C ARG A 118 -14.56 -34.57 -19.49
N GLN A 119 -13.56 -33.69 -19.37
CA GLN A 119 -13.51 -32.64 -18.36
C GLN A 119 -12.81 -31.41 -18.96
N TYR A 120 -13.28 -30.22 -18.61
CA TYR A 120 -12.56 -28.97 -18.85
C TYR A 120 -11.95 -28.52 -17.52
N LEU A 121 -10.71 -28.05 -17.53
CA LEU A 121 -9.97 -27.67 -16.33
C LEU A 121 -9.23 -26.36 -16.59
N TYR A 122 -9.07 -25.54 -15.56
CA TYR A 122 -8.35 -24.27 -15.63
C TYR A 122 -7.53 -24.04 -14.35
N GLY A 123 -6.19 -24.09 -14.49
CA GLY A 123 -5.15 -23.79 -13.48
C GLY A 123 -3.73 -24.15 -14.01
N PRO A 124 -2.63 -23.57 -13.48
CA PRO A 124 -1.25 -23.93 -13.86
C PRO A 124 -0.78 -25.18 -13.08
N PRO A 125 0.11 -26.09 -13.55
CA PRO A 125 1.04 -26.04 -14.69
C PRO A 125 0.81 -27.14 -15.75
N LYS A 126 -0.40 -27.70 -15.89
CA LYS A 126 -0.72 -28.51 -17.07
C LYS A 126 -1.32 -27.57 -18.14
N PRO A 127 -0.65 -27.34 -19.29
CA PRO A 127 -1.23 -26.57 -20.41
C PRO A 127 -2.65 -27.09 -20.67
N MET A 128 -3.65 -26.19 -20.75
CA MET A 128 -5.10 -26.47 -20.86
C MET A 128 -5.36 -27.95 -21.19
N SER A 129 -5.40 -28.79 -20.16
CA SER A 129 -5.50 -30.22 -20.33
C SER A 129 -6.96 -30.59 -20.15
N GLY A 130 -7.72 -30.47 -21.24
CA GLY A 130 -8.92 -31.29 -21.37
C GLY A 130 -8.45 -32.73 -21.47
N PHE A 131 -8.90 -33.61 -20.56
CA PHE A 131 -8.65 -35.04 -20.71
C PHE A 131 -9.46 -35.55 -21.91
N PHE A 132 -8.86 -35.43 -23.09
CA PHE A 132 -9.26 -36.13 -24.31
C PHE A 132 -8.14 -37.12 -24.63
N ALA A 133 -8.49 -38.33 -25.04
CA ALA A 133 -7.50 -39.39 -25.25
C ALA A 133 -6.44 -39.06 -26.34
N ASP A 134 -6.60 -38.01 -27.16
CA ASP A 134 -5.77 -37.81 -28.36
C ASP A 134 -5.37 -36.35 -28.70
N VAL A 135 -5.35 -35.37 -27.76
CA VAL A 135 -4.97 -33.99 -28.12
C VAL A 135 -3.98 -33.35 -27.13
N PRO A 136 -2.71 -33.12 -27.50
CA PRO A 136 -1.74 -32.43 -26.66
C PRO A 136 -1.83 -30.89 -26.77
N ASN A 137 -1.71 -30.21 -25.62
CA ASN A 137 -1.44 -28.77 -25.46
C ASN A 137 -2.33 -27.78 -26.24
N TRP A 138 -3.37 -27.31 -25.59
CA TRP A 138 -3.95 -26.01 -25.87
C TRP A 138 -3.02 -24.94 -25.25
N GLY A 139 -2.52 -23.99 -26.04
CA GLY A 139 -1.45 -23.06 -25.64
C GLY A 139 -1.58 -22.46 -24.24
N ALA A 140 -0.44 -22.32 -23.55
CA ALA A 140 -0.40 -21.88 -22.15
C ALA A 140 -0.79 -20.40 -22.02
N PHE A 141 -2.00 -20.13 -21.52
CA PHE A 141 -2.33 -18.87 -20.86
C PHE A 141 -2.44 -19.12 -19.36
N THR A 142 -1.69 -18.37 -18.57
CA THR A 142 -1.78 -18.39 -17.10
C THR A 142 -2.43 -17.07 -16.69
N PRO A 143 -3.62 -17.07 -16.07
CA PRO A 143 -4.17 -15.85 -15.47
C PRO A 143 -3.21 -15.26 -14.46
N ASP A 144 -3.29 -13.96 -14.29
CA ASP A 144 -2.54 -13.27 -13.26
C ASP A 144 -3.21 -13.51 -11.90
N GLU A 145 -2.42 -13.91 -10.91
CA GLU A 145 -2.90 -13.96 -9.53
C GLU A 145 -3.36 -12.56 -9.09
N LYS A 146 -4.39 -12.51 -8.25
CA LYS A 146 -4.95 -11.30 -7.64
C LYS A 146 -5.48 -10.29 -8.66
N SER A 147 -5.90 -10.77 -9.82
CA SER A 147 -6.57 -9.98 -10.85
C SER A 147 -7.90 -10.60 -11.22
N TRP A 148 -8.86 -9.75 -11.61
CA TRP A 148 -10.11 -10.21 -12.20
C TRP A 148 -9.89 -10.57 -13.65
N HIS A 149 -10.37 -11.75 -14.03
CA HIS A 149 -10.40 -12.21 -15.41
C HIS A 149 -11.82 -12.57 -15.83
N HIS A 150 -12.16 -12.22 -17.06
CA HIS A 150 -13.32 -12.78 -17.76
C HIS A 150 -12.84 -13.94 -18.61
N VAL A 151 -13.48 -15.10 -18.50
CA VAL A 151 -13.10 -16.32 -19.22
C VAL A 151 -14.31 -16.83 -19.94
N ALA A 152 -14.23 -17.12 -21.24
CA ALA A 152 -15.34 -17.67 -22.00
C ALA A 152 -14.92 -18.88 -22.87
N TRP A 153 -15.80 -19.86 -22.96
CA TRP A 153 -15.69 -21.05 -23.81
C TRP A 153 -16.88 -21.08 -24.74
N VAL A 154 -16.63 -21.28 -26.02
CA VAL A 154 -17.64 -21.23 -27.08
C VAL A 154 -17.50 -22.46 -27.96
N TYR A 155 -18.45 -23.38 -27.86
CA TYR A 155 -18.53 -24.59 -28.67
C TYR A 155 -19.52 -24.40 -29.83
N ALA A 156 -19.01 -24.43 -31.06
CA ALA A 156 -19.78 -24.49 -32.30
C ALA A 156 -20.00 -25.95 -32.69
N GLY A 157 -21.16 -26.50 -32.30
CA GLY A 157 -21.43 -27.93 -32.42
C GLY A 157 -21.53 -28.47 -33.85
N GLY A 158 -22.03 -27.64 -34.77
CA GLY A 158 -22.06 -27.98 -36.21
C GLY A 158 -20.67 -28.17 -36.82
N GLU A 159 -19.68 -27.46 -36.30
CA GLU A 159 -18.28 -27.49 -36.77
C GLU A 159 -17.39 -28.32 -35.85
N SER A 160 -17.96 -28.89 -34.78
CA SER A 160 -17.22 -29.54 -33.69
C SER A 160 -16.04 -28.69 -33.23
N THR A 161 -16.20 -27.37 -33.12
CA THR A 161 -15.10 -26.44 -32.83
C THR A 161 -15.32 -25.75 -31.50
N MET A 162 -14.31 -25.71 -30.64
CA MET A 162 -14.32 -24.98 -29.37
C MET A 162 -13.34 -23.82 -29.44
N THR A 163 -13.79 -22.65 -29.01
CA THR A 163 -13.03 -21.40 -28.95
C THR A 163 -12.98 -20.91 -27.51
N VAL A 164 -11.80 -20.49 -27.04
CA VAL A 164 -11.58 -20.00 -25.67
C VAL A 164 -11.17 -18.55 -25.73
N TYR A 165 -11.76 -17.74 -24.85
CA TYR A 165 -11.48 -16.33 -24.68
C TYR A 165 -11.07 -16.02 -23.25
N VAL A 166 -10.15 -15.07 -23.10
CA VAL A 166 -9.79 -14.46 -21.82
C VAL A 166 -9.75 -12.94 -21.99
N ASP A 167 -10.41 -12.23 -21.08
CA ASP A 167 -10.50 -10.77 -21.04
C ASP A 167 -10.94 -10.19 -22.39
N GLY A 168 -11.96 -10.81 -22.98
CA GLY A 168 -12.50 -10.46 -24.29
C GLY A 168 -11.66 -10.87 -25.50
N ASN A 169 -10.50 -11.54 -25.31
CA ASN A 169 -9.59 -11.92 -26.39
C ASN A 169 -9.59 -13.42 -26.62
N GLN A 170 -9.68 -13.87 -27.88
CA GLN A 170 -9.53 -15.29 -28.22
C GLN A 170 -8.10 -15.76 -27.93
N VAL A 171 -7.94 -16.76 -27.07
CA VAL A 171 -6.64 -17.33 -26.69
C VAL A 171 -6.40 -18.72 -27.28
N ALA A 172 -7.45 -19.45 -27.66
CA ALA A 172 -7.34 -20.76 -28.32
C ALA A 172 -8.58 -21.11 -29.14
N GLN A 173 -8.40 -21.97 -30.15
CA GLN A 173 -9.50 -22.56 -30.92
C GLN A 173 -9.07 -23.92 -31.48
N GLN A 174 -9.89 -24.97 -31.33
CA GLN A 174 -9.59 -26.30 -31.84
C GLN A 174 -10.87 -27.09 -32.19
N GLN A 175 -10.75 -28.05 -33.12
CA GLN A 175 -11.80 -29.05 -33.31
C GLN A 175 -11.79 -30.09 -32.19
N VAL A 176 -12.96 -30.34 -31.63
CA VAL A 176 -13.22 -31.23 -30.50
C VAL A 176 -14.47 -32.07 -30.74
N ALA A 177 -14.33 -33.40 -30.66
CA ALA A 177 -15.45 -34.32 -30.81
C ALA A 177 -16.24 -34.49 -29.49
N LEU A 178 -17.48 -33.99 -29.44
CA LEU A 178 -18.36 -34.19 -28.30
C LEU A 178 -19.16 -35.52 -28.37
N ASN A 179 -18.92 -36.42 -27.40
CA ASN A 179 -19.85 -37.48 -26.96
C ASN A 179 -20.71 -36.86 -25.87
N THR A 180 -21.99 -37.14 -25.94
CA THR A 180 -23.00 -36.68 -25.01
C THR A 180 -22.83 -37.38 -23.66
N SER A 181 -23.00 -36.62 -22.58
CA SER A 181 -23.05 -37.14 -21.22
C SER A 181 -24.22 -36.52 -20.47
N ALA A 182 -24.85 -37.30 -19.60
CA ALA A 182 -26.08 -36.95 -18.91
C ALA A 182 -25.80 -36.49 -17.47
N THR A 183 -24.81 -35.64 -17.22
CA THR A 183 -24.37 -35.32 -15.85
C THR A 183 -24.20 -33.81 -15.66
N PRO A 184 -24.48 -33.27 -14.44
CA PRO A 184 -24.46 -31.83 -14.18
C PRO A 184 -23.10 -31.14 -14.43
N LEU A 185 -23.14 -29.84 -14.75
CA LEU A 185 -21.99 -28.94 -14.77
C LEU A 185 -21.51 -28.67 -13.34
N ALA A 186 -20.19 -28.64 -13.11
CA ALA A 186 -19.59 -28.33 -11.82
C ALA A 186 -18.69 -27.07 -11.90
N ILE A 187 -19.01 -26.05 -11.10
CA ILE A 187 -18.23 -24.80 -11.02
C ILE A 187 -17.36 -24.83 -9.76
N GLY A 188 -16.05 -24.59 -9.89
CA GLY A 188 -15.09 -24.49 -8.78
C GLY A 188 -14.56 -25.80 -8.19
N ALA A 189 -14.77 -26.96 -8.82
CA ALA A 189 -14.52 -28.28 -8.22
C ALA A 189 -13.19 -28.95 -8.61
N GLY A 190 -12.54 -29.61 -7.63
CA GLY A 190 -11.67 -30.78 -7.83
C GLY A 190 -12.45 -32.07 -7.54
N ASN A 191 -12.37 -33.08 -8.42
CA ASN A 191 -13.17 -34.30 -8.33
C ASN A 191 -12.59 -35.27 -7.29
N SER A 192 -13.24 -35.45 -6.13
CA SER A 192 -12.92 -36.60 -5.28
C SER A 192 -14.17 -37.22 -4.67
N GLU A 193 -14.89 -38.03 -5.45
CA GLU A 193 -15.64 -39.14 -4.86
C GLU A 193 -15.46 -40.40 -5.72
N THR A 194 -14.83 -41.40 -5.10
CA THR A 194 -14.61 -42.81 -5.54
C THR A 194 -13.33 -43.14 -6.34
N ASP A 195 -12.50 -43.95 -5.68
CA ASP A 195 -11.34 -44.75 -6.10
C ASP A 195 -10.49 -44.30 -7.30
N HIS A 196 -9.24 -43.93 -7.01
CA HIS A 196 -7.99 -44.13 -7.77
C HIS A 196 -7.04 -42.94 -7.54
N ALA A 197 -6.10 -43.13 -6.61
CA ALA A 197 -5.15 -42.17 -6.07
C ALA A 197 -3.97 -41.84 -7.02
N GLN A 198 -4.22 -41.48 -8.29
CA GLN A 198 -3.12 -41.19 -9.23
C GLN A 198 -3.13 -39.82 -9.92
N TRP A 199 -4.13 -38.95 -9.72
CA TRP A 199 -4.13 -37.59 -10.30
C TRP A 199 -4.90 -36.61 -9.40
N ASP A 200 -4.19 -35.84 -8.57
CA ASP A 200 -4.72 -34.76 -7.72
C ASP A 200 -5.05 -33.52 -8.58
N ASN A 201 -6.34 -33.23 -8.82
CA ASN A 201 -6.77 -31.89 -9.25
C ASN A 201 -7.33 -31.16 -8.01
N GLY A 202 -6.75 -30.01 -7.67
CA GLY A 202 -7.06 -29.17 -6.52
C GLY A 202 -8.24 -28.23 -6.76
N PRO A 203 -8.96 -27.83 -5.70
CA PRO A 203 -10.07 -26.87 -5.79
C PRO A 203 -9.59 -25.48 -6.26
N PHE A 204 -10.45 -24.71 -6.92
CA PHE A 204 -10.13 -23.31 -7.25
C PHE A 204 -9.91 -22.48 -5.99
N THR A 205 -8.83 -21.70 -5.98
CA THR A 205 -8.50 -20.80 -4.88
C THR A 205 -8.70 -19.35 -5.36
N GLY A 206 -9.91 -18.82 -5.14
CA GLY A 206 -10.27 -17.49 -5.64
C GLY A 206 -11.75 -17.12 -5.44
N LEU A 207 -12.13 -15.95 -5.98
CA LEU A 207 -13.51 -15.47 -6.02
C LEU A 207 -14.10 -15.70 -7.41
N ILE A 208 -15.39 -15.98 -7.47
CA ILE A 208 -16.16 -15.99 -8.73
C ILE A 208 -17.26 -14.93 -8.58
N ALA A 209 -17.27 -13.93 -9.46
CA ALA A 209 -18.26 -12.85 -9.46
C ALA A 209 -19.51 -13.22 -10.26
N SER A 210 -19.37 -13.98 -11.35
CA SER A 210 -20.50 -14.43 -12.18
C SER A 210 -20.12 -15.66 -13.01
N VAL A 211 -21.07 -16.56 -13.30
CA VAL A 211 -20.91 -17.64 -14.30
C VAL A 211 -22.19 -17.77 -15.11
N ARG A 212 -22.07 -17.75 -16.44
CA ARG A 212 -23.20 -17.76 -17.38
C ARG A 212 -23.04 -18.92 -18.37
N VAL A 213 -24.13 -19.61 -18.71
CA VAL A 213 -24.13 -20.80 -19.58
C VAL A 213 -25.24 -20.68 -20.62
N MET A 214 -24.90 -20.48 -21.88
CA MET A 214 -25.83 -20.24 -22.99
C MET A 214 -25.90 -21.43 -23.95
N THR A 215 -27.06 -21.65 -24.56
CA THR A 215 -27.17 -22.43 -25.81
C THR A 215 -26.88 -21.49 -26.98
N GLY A 216 -26.11 -21.97 -27.96
CA GLY A 216 -25.60 -21.15 -29.07
C GLY A 216 -24.14 -20.70 -28.91
N VAL A 217 -23.61 -20.10 -29.98
CA VAL A 217 -22.22 -19.63 -30.09
C VAL A 217 -22.23 -18.12 -29.84
N LEU A 218 -21.58 -17.66 -28.76
CA LEU A 218 -21.25 -16.25 -28.63
C LEU A 218 -20.26 -15.87 -29.74
N SER A 219 -20.54 -14.78 -30.45
CA SER A 219 -19.54 -14.21 -31.34
C SER A 219 -18.37 -13.64 -30.52
N ALA A 220 -17.21 -13.48 -31.15
CA ALA A 220 -16.07 -12.80 -30.50
C ALA A 220 -16.45 -11.39 -29.99
N ASP A 221 -17.33 -10.71 -30.73
CA ASP A 221 -17.84 -9.39 -30.37
C ASP A 221 -18.77 -9.46 -29.15
N ASP A 222 -19.62 -10.49 -29.04
CA ASP A 222 -20.45 -10.70 -27.85
C ASP A 222 -19.59 -10.97 -26.61
N VAL A 223 -18.56 -11.81 -26.74
CA VAL A 223 -17.63 -12.10 -25.63
C VAL A 223 -16.89 -10.83 -25.20
N LYS A 224 -16.41 -10.03 -26.16
CA LYS A 224 -15.70 -8.77 -25.87
C LYS A 224 -16.63 -7.72 -25.29
N ALA A 225 -17.88 -7.64 -25.76
CA ALA A 225 -18.90 -6.79 -25.18
C ALA A 225 -19.19 -7.17 -23.73
N ASN A 226 -19.34 -8.46 -23.44
CA ASN A 226 -19.55 -8.97 -22.07
C ASN A 226 -18.35 -8.69 -21.15
N PHE A 227 -17.12 -8.78 -21.68
CA PHE A 227 -15.91 -8.38 -20.95
C PHE A 227 -15.92 -6.89 -20.60
N ASN A 228 -16.16 -6.03 -21.59
CA ASN A 228 -16.18 -4.58 -21.40
C ASN A 228 -17.30 -4.14 -20.44
N ALA A 229 -18.43 -4.84 -20.46
CA ALA A 229 -19.59 -4.58 -19.62
C ALA A 229 -19.38 -4.99 -18.14
N GLY A 230 -18.47 -5.92 -17.86
CA GLY A 230 -18.19 -6.37 -16.49
C GLY A 230 -19.14 -7.47 -15.97
N PRO A 231 -18.90 -7.94 -14.73
CA PRO A 231 -19.59 -9.11 -14.17
C PRO A 231 -21.09 -8.93 -13.93
N GLY A 232 -21.58 -7.70 -13.78
CA GLY A 232 -22.96 -7.38 -13.40
C GLY A 232 -23.97 -7.24 -14.54
N VAL A 233 -23.56 -7.36 -15.81
CA VAL A 233 -24.44 -7.06 -16.97
C VAL A 233 -25.08 -8.31 -17.56
N THR A 234 -26.39 -8.27 -17.83
CA THR A 234 -27.11 -9.33 -18.57
C THR A 234 -26.68 -9.34 -20.05
N PRO A 235 -26.13 -10.46 -20.57
CA PRO A 235 -25.61 -10.51 -21.94
C PRO A 235 -26.71 -10.56 -23.02
N THR A 236 -26.37 -10.09 -24.23
CA THR A 236 -27.19 -10.17 -25.44
C THR A 236 -27.41 -11.63 -25.88
N ALA A 237 -28.55 -11.93 -26.51
CA ALA A 237 -28.90 -13.29 -26.91
C ALA A 237 -27.92 -13.87 -27.94
N ALA A 238 -27.45 -15.11 -27.71
CA ALA A 238 -26.66 -15.84 -28.71
C ALA A 238 -27.48 -16.02 -29.99
N SER A 239 -26.94 -15.61 -31.15
CA SER A 239 -27.62 -15.77 -32.43
C SER A 239 -27.52 -17.21 -32.92
N ALA A 240 -28.66 -17.87 -33.15
CA ALA A 240 -28.72 -19.13 -33.89
C ALA A 240 -28.73 -18.84 -35.39
N THR A 241 -27.58 -18.76 -36.05
CA THR A 241 -27.52 -18.63 -37.51
C THR A 241 -26.44 -19.51 -38.15
N SER A 242 -26.90 -20.26 -39.15
CA SER A 242 -26.16 -21.06 -40.12
C SER A 242 -25.10 -20.24 -40.87
N ALA A 243 -23.97 -20.88 -41.15
CA ALA A 243 -22.89 -20.39 -41.99
C ALA A 243 -23.40 -19.76 -43.30
N ALA A 244 -23.45 -18.43 -43.34
CA ALA A 244 -23.50 -17.64 -44.55
C ALA A 244 -22.45 -16.53 -44.41
N SER A 245 -21.58 -16.45 -45.40
CA SER A 245 -20.45 -15.51 -45.50
C SER A 245 -20.91 -14.06 -45.31
N ALA A 246 -20.77 -13.56 -44.10
CA ALA A 246 -20.73 -12.15 -43.78
C ALA A 246 -19.29 -11.83 -43.37
N THR A 247 -18.63 -10.98 -44.16
CA THR A 247 -17.40 -10.31 -43.74
C THR A 247 -17.72 -9.47 -42.52
N GLY A 248 -17.56 -10.04 -41.32
CA GLY A 248 -17.66 -9.33 -40.06
C GLY A 248 -16.55 -8.27 -39.93
N PRO A 249 -16.72 -7.26 -39.05
CA PRO A 249 -15.65 -6.34 -38.74
C PRO A 249 -14.46 -7.15 -38.21
N ALA A 250 -13.26 -6.80 -38.65
CA ALA A 250 -12.04 -7.51 -38.26
C ALA A 250 -11.94 -7.58 -36.73
N ALA A 251 -11.78 -8.80 -36.20
CA ALA A 251 -11.36 -9.01 -34.82
C ALA A 251 -10.21 -8.05 -34.51
N SER A 252 -10.38 -7.16 -33.52
CA SER A 252 -9.35 -6.20 -33.16
C SER A 252 -8.10 -6.97 -32.76
N ALA A 253 -7.00 -6.78 -33.51
CA ALA A 253 -5.71 -7.33 -33.15
C ALA A 253 -5.30 -6.88 -31.73
N PRO A 254 -4.51 -7.67 -30.97
CA PRO A 254 -3.98 -7.23 -29.69
C PRO A 254 -3.28 -5.87 -29.84
N LEU A 255 -3.48 -4.98 -28.85
CA LEU A 255 -2.92 -3.63 -28.85
C LEU A 255 -1.43 -3.66 -29.23
N ARG A 256 -1.11 -3.19 -30.43
CA ARG A 256 0.24 -3.23 -30.96
C ARG A 256 0.91 -1.89 -30.72
N LEU A 257 1.77 -1.82 -29.71
CA LEU A 257 2.64 -0.66 -29.47
C LEU A 257 3.83 -0.70 -30.44
N ILE A 258 4.05 0.37 -31.20
CA ILE A 258 5.15 0.52 -32.16
C ILE A 258 5.86 1.87 -32.00
N GLY A 259 7.09 1.93 -32.50
CA GLY A 259 7.94 3.13 -32.38
C GLY A 259 8.67 3.22 -31.03
N SER A 260 9.39 4.31 -30.84
CA SER A 260 10.22 4.55 -29.67
C SER A 260 9.99 5.96 -29.15
N ALA A 261 9.07 6.11 -28.20
CA ALA A 261 8.81 7.41 -27.59
C ALA A 261 10.10 7.98 -26.98
N PRO A 262 10.42 9.27 -27.23
CA PRO A 262 11.59 9.91 -26.64
C PRO A 262 11.37 10.10 -25.13
N PRO A 263 12.46 10.19 -24.34
CA PRO A 263 12.38 10.54 -22.93
C PRO A 263 11.63 11.87 -22.73
N PRO A 264 10.96 12.07 -21.58
CA PRO A 264 10.36 13.36 -21.26
C PRO A 264 11.44 14.45 -21.13
N SER A 265 11.07 15.70 -21.39
CA SER A 265 11.99 16.84 -21.24
C SER A 265 12.30 17.15 -19.78
N ALA A 266 11.43 16.75 -18.85
CA ALA A 266 11.65 16.88 -17.42
C ALA A 266 12.60 15.75 -16.95
N PRO A 267 13.78 16.08 -16.38
CA PRO A 267 14.77 15.07 -16.00
C PRO A 267 14.37 14.28 -14.75
N LEU A 268 13.51 14.86 -13.89
CA LEU A 268 12.99 14.23 -12.68
C LEU A 268 11.63 13.55 -12.97
N SER A 269 11.62 12.65 -13.95
CA SER A 269 10.41 11.91 -14.33
C SER A 269 10.56 10.40 -14.14
N LEU A 270 9.51 9.79 -13.60
CA LEU A 270 9.29 8.35 -13.77
C LEU A 270 8.58 8.15 -15.10
N TRP A 271 9.12 7.35 -16.02
CA TRP A 271 8.51 7.22 -17.35
C TRP A 271 8.66 5.83 -17.97
N TYR A 272 7.69 5.49 -18.82
CA TYR A 272 7.48 4.14 -19.35
C TYR A 272 6.96 4.19 -20.79
N ARG A 273 7.25 3.14 -21.57
CA ARG A 273 6.82 2.99 -22.97
C ARG A 273 5.63 2.05 -23.15
N GLN A 274 4.99 1.70 -22.06
CA GLN A 274 3.84 0.80 -22.02
C GLN A 274 2.87 1.19 -20.90
N PRO A 275 1.55 0.95 -21.08
CA PRO A 275 0.59 1.05 -19.98
C PRO A 275 0.98 0.15 -18.80
N ALA A 276 0.55 0.54 -17.60
CA ALA A 276 0.61 -0.31 -16.42
C ALA A 276 -0.29 -1.53 -16.61
N ARG A 277 0.19 -2.71 -16.21
CA ARG A 277 -0.62 -3.94 -16.16
C ARG A 277 -1.13 -4.17 -14.76
N ASN A 278 -0.25 -4.01 -13.78
CA ASN A 278 -0.56 -4.18 -12.36
C ASN A 278 -0.64 -2.83 -11.65
N TRP A 279 -1.22 -2.83 -10.46
CA TRP A 279 -1.29 -1.65 -9.61
C TRP A 279 0.08 -1.09 -9.25
N ILE A 280 1.05 -1.97 -8.99
CA ILE A 280 2.46 -1.61 -8.73
C ILE A 280 3.23 -1.12 -9.97
N ASP A 281 2.59 -1.08 -11.14
CA ASP A 281 3.15 -0.45 -12.34
C ASP A 281 2.59 0.97 -12.54
N ALA A 282 1.47 1.32 -11.87
CA ALA A 282 0.76 2.57 -12.05
C ALA A 282 1.49 3.77 -11.43
N LEU A 283 1.23 4.96 -11.95
CA LEU A 283 1.79 6.22 -11.44
C LEU A 283 0.96 6.74 -10.27
N ALA A 284 1.60 7.00 -9.13
CA ALA A 284 0.97 7.48 -7.92
C ALA A 284 0.92 9.02 -7.88
N LEU A 285 -0.27 9.59 -7.74
CA LEU A 285 -0.49 11.02 -7.51
C LEU A 285 -1.23 11.24 -6.20
N GLY A 286 -0.91 12.34 -5.50
CA GLY A 286 -1.61 12.69 -4.27
C GLY A 286 -1.49 14.17 -3.93
N ASN A 287 -2.44 14.69 -3.14
CA ASN A 287 -2.41 16.05 -2.59
C ASN A 287 -2.39 16.09 -1.06
N GLY A 288 -2.09 14.97 -0.41
CA GLY A 288 -2.12 14.75 1.03
C GLY A 288 -3.45 14.21 1.57
N ARG A 289 -4.53 14.23 0.77
CA ARG A 289 -5.86 13.72 1.15
C ARG A 289 -6.46 12.80 0.09
N LEU A 290 -6.45 13.23 -1.18
CA LEU A 290 -6.88 12.45 -2.33
C LEU A 290 -5.69 11.79 -3.00
N GLY A 291 -5.82 10.50 -3.29
CA GLY A 291 -4.83 9.71 -4.02
C GLY A 291 -5.41 9.17 -5.32
N ALA A 292 -4.57 9.08 -6.35
CA ALA A 292 -4.88 8.41 -7.60
C ALA A 292 -3.74 7.50 -8.07
N MET A 293 -4.09 6.35 -8.65
CA MET A 293 -3.16 5.42 -9.30
C MET A 293 -3.50 5.34 -10.79
N VAL A 294 -2.68 5.97 -11.65
CA VAL A 294 -2.93 6.13 -13.09
C VAL A 294 -2.25 5.01 -13.89
N PHE A 295 -3.04 4.22 -14.61
CA PHE A 295 -2.55 3.07 -15.36
C PHE A 295 -2.03 3.44 -16.76
N GLY A 296 -2.68 4.39 -17.42
CA GLY A 296 -2.31 4.85 -18.75
C GLY A 296 -2.84 3.98 -19.89
N GLY A 297 -3.90 3.19 -19.70
CA GLY A 297 -4.40 2.29 -20.74
C GLY A 297 -4.96 3.02 -21.96
N VAL A 298 -4.77 2.49 -23.17
CA VAL A 298 -5.15 3.17 -24.43
C VAL A 298 -6.64 3.08 -24.71
N GLU A 299 -7.19 1.85 -24.69
CA GLU A 299 -8.60 1.58 -24.96
C GLU A 299 -9.44 1.63 -23.68
N SER A 300 -8.83 1.32 -22.54
CA SER A 300 -9.45 1.41 -21.22
C SER A 300 -8.46 2.05 -20.26
N GLU A 301 -8.72 3.30 -19.90
CA GLU A 301 -7.96 3.96 -18.83
C GLU A 301 -8.52 3.55 -17.48
N ARG A 302 -7.64 3.24 -16.53
CA ARG A 302 -8.00 2.89 -15.15
C ARG A 302 -7.32 3.87 -14.20
N ILE A 303 -8.11 4.47 -13.33
CA ILE A 303 -7.64 5.35 -12.26
C ILE A 303 -8.14 4.78 -10.93
N GLY A 304 -7.24 4.20 -10.14
CA GLY A 304 -7.55 3.83 -8.76
C GLY A 304 -7.71 5.07 -7.89
N LEU A 305 -8.69 5.07 -6.99
CA LEU A 305 -9.08 6.23 -6.18
C LEU A 305 -8.90 5.95 -4.68
N ASN A 306 -8.32 6.92 -3.98
CA ASN A 306 -8.11 6.89 -2.54
C ASN A 306 -8.53 8.21 -1.89
N GLU A 307 -9.04 8.11 -0.66
CA GLU A 307 -9.35 9.23 0.23
C GLU A 307 -8.81 8.82 1.60
N ASP A 308 -8.01 9.67 2.23
CA ASP A 308 -7.19 9.35 3.42
C ASP A 308 -8.01 8.95 4.67
N THR A 309 -9.31 9.25 4.71
CA THR A 309 -10.23 8.92 5.80
C THR A 309 -11.15 7.73 5.53
N LEU A 310 -11.02 7.04 4.39
CA LEU A 310 -11.79 5.82 4.13
C LEU A 310 -11.11 4.57 4.72
N TRP A 311 -11.57 4.16 5.90
CA TRP A 311 -11.08 3.00 6.65
C TRP A 311 -12.24 2.07 7.00
N SER A 312 -11.98 0.81 7.34
CA SER A 312 -13.01 -0.11 7.85
C SER A 312 -13.47 0.27 9.26
N GLY A 313 -14.60 -0.29 9.68
CA GLY A 313 -15.10 -0.13 11.06
C GLY A 313 -15.74 1.23 11.34
N ALA A 314 -15.77 1.60 12.61
CA ALA A 314 -16.40 2.80 13.16
C ALA A 314 -15.64 3.23 14.43
N PRO A 315 -15.91 4.43 15.01
CA PRO A 315 -15.31 4.82 16.28
C PRO A 315 -15.46 3.75 17.36
N TYR A 316 -14.37 3.44 18.07
CA TYR A 316 -14.35 2.42 19.12
C TYR A 316 -13.32 2.73 20.21
N ASP A 317 -13.50 2.12 21.38
CA ASP A 317 -12.56 2.20 22.51
C ASP A 317 -11.95 0.80 22.74
N PRO A 318 -10.66 0.59 22.44
CA PRO A 318 -10.03 -0.71 22.56
C PRO A 318 -9.60 -1.05 24.00
N ALA A 319 -9.63 -0.09 24.93
CA ALA A 319 -9.00 -0.23 26.23
C ALA A 319 -9.76 -1.22 27.13
N VAL A 320 -9.04 -2.23 27.61
CA VAL A 320 -9.55 -3.23 28.56
C VAL A 320 -9.22 -2.84 30.00
N GLU A 321 -10.09 -3.23 30.93
CA GLU A 321 -9.88 -3.05 32.37
C GLU A 321 -9.02 -4.19 32.91
N VAL A 322 -7.86 -3.87 33.49
CA VAL A 322 -6.91 -4.86 34.02
C VAL A 322 -6.80 -4.73 35.53
N ASP A 323 -6.89 -5.86 36.24
CA ASP A 323 -6.62 -5.96 37.68
C ASP A 323 -5.12 -5.70 37.96
N PRO A 324 -4.76 -4.76 38.85
CA PRO A 324 -3.37 -4.51 39.23
C PRO A 324 -2.58 -5.75 39.64
N ALA A 325 -3.23 -6.77 40.22
CA ALA A 325 -2.60 -8.03 40.58
C ALA A 325 -2.05 -8.79 39.35
N VAL A 326 -2.69 -8.66 38.19
CA VAL A 326 -2.21 -9.27 36.94
C VAL A 326 -0.88 -8.64 36.53
N LEU A 327 -0.77 -7.31 36.57
CA LEU A 327 0.46 -6.59 36.23
C LEU A 327 1.59 -6.90 37.23
N ALA A 328 1.25 -6.95 38.53
CA ALA A 328 2.20 -7.35 39.57
C ALA A 328 2.74 -8.77 39.33
N GLU A 329 1.87 -9.70 38.96
CA GLU A 329 2.26 -11.08 38.69
C GLU A 329 3.10 -11.22 37.41
N ILE A 330 2.77 -10.50 36.34
CA ILE A 330 3.60 -10.47 35.11
C ILE A 330 5.02 -10.01 35.44
N ARG A 331 5.16 -8.96 36.26
CA ARG A 331 6.46 -8.41 36.67
C ARG A 331 7.24 -9.41 37.52
N ARG A 332 6.58 -10.03 38.52
CA ARG A 332 7.19 -11.08 39.35
C ARG A 332 7.72 -12.23 38.48
N LEU A 333 6.89 -12.75 37.58
CA LEU A 333 7.27 -13.84 36.67
C LEU A 333 8.42 -13.46 35.73
N SER A 334 8.42 -12.22 35.22
CA SER A 334 9.49 -11.74 34.34
C SER A 334 10.84 -11.66 35.07
N PHE A 335 10.85 -11.17 36.32
CA PHE A 335 12.07 -11.09 37.13
C PHE A 335 12.54 -12.43 37.71
N GLU A 336 11.66 -13.42 37.83
CA GLU A 336 12.02 -14.81 38.14
C GLU A 336 12.52 -15.60 36.92
N GLY A 337 12.57 -14.98 35.73
CA GLY A 337 12.97 -15.63 34.48
C GLY A 337 11.90 -16.55 33.87
N ASN A 338 10.66 -16.53 34.38
CA ASN A 338 9.54 -17.31 33.83
C ASN A 338 8.83 -16.55 32.69
N TYR A 339 9.58 -16.25 31.64
CA TYR A 339 9.14 -15.41 30.52
C TYR A 339 7.92 -15.97 29.77
N LYS A 340 7.79 -17.30 29.68
CA LYS A 340 6.63 -17.95 29.07
C LYS A 340 5.34 -17.68 29.83
N ALA A 341 5.35 -17.84 31.15
CA ALA A 341 4.18 -17.55 31.97
C ALA A 341 3.86 -16.04 31.95
N ALA A 342 4.89 -15.19 32.01
CA ALA A 342 4.74 -13.74 31.90
C ALA A 342 4.12 -13.31 30.56
N GLN A 343 4.57 -13.84 29.43
CA GLN A 343 4.02 -13.54 28.10
C GLN A 343 2.58 -14.02 27.96
N ASN A 344 2.29 -15.26 28.40
CA ASN A 344 0.92 -15.79 28.37
C ASN A 344 -0.04 -14.91 29.18
N LEU A 345 0.39 -14.46 30.36
CA LEU A 345 -0.42 -13.59 31.21
C LEU A 345 -0.53 -12.17 30.62
N SER A 346 0.51 -11.67 29.93
CA SER A 346 0.50 -10.39 29.22
C SER A 346 -0.52 -10.33 28.07
N ASN A 347 -1.01 -11.48 27.57
CA ASN A 347 -2.14 -11.48 26.62
C ASN A 347 -3.44 -10.93 27.23
N LYS A 348 -3.57 -10.88 28.57
CA LYS A 348 -4.71 -10.22 29.23
C LYS A 348 -4.67 -8.69 29.14
N LEU A 349 -3.54 -8.11 28.72
CA LEU A 349 -3.38 -6.67 28.52
C LEU A 349 -3.83 -6.22 27.12
N GLN A 350 -4.05 -7.16 26.19
CA GLN A 350 -4.42 -6.84 24.81
C GLN A 350 -5.80 -6.19 24.74
N GLY A 351 -5.93 -5.21 23.86
CA GLY A 351 -7.17 -4.50 23.60
C GLY A 351 -8.24 -5.38 22.98
N ASN A 352 -9.48 -4.91 23.02
CA ASN A 352 -10.61 -5.55 22.37
C ASN A 352 -11.36 -4.52 21.50
N PRO A 353 -11.41 -4.66 20.17
CA PRO A 353 -10.84 -5.75 19.37
C PRO A 353 -9.32 -5.86 19.45
N GLY A 354 -8.82 -7.09 19.41
CA GLY A 354 -7.40 -7.45 19.39
C GLY A 354 -6.73 -7.22 18.04
N GLY A 355 -7.46 -6.77 17.02
CA GLY A 355 -6.92 -6.28 15.75
C GLY A 355 -7.55 -4.94 15.37
N GLN A 356 -6.75 -4.01 14.89
CA GLN A 356 -7.18 -2.66 14.45
C GLN A 356 -7.76 -2.64 13.04
N THR A 357 -8.47 -1.56 12.73
CA THR A 357 -9.11 -1.32 11.43
C THR A 357 -8.12 -1.17 10.27
N SER A 358 -8.62 -1.34 9.04
CA SER A 358 -7.81 -1.29 7.82
C SER A 358 -8.12 -0.05 6.99
N TYR A 359 -7.09 0.59 6.44
CA TYR A 359 -7.24 1.56 5.35
C TYR A 359 -7.84 0.88 4.10
N GLN A 360 -8.68 1.59 3.34
CA GLN A 360 -9.42 1.01 2.22
C GLN A 360 -9.42 1.89 0.97
N THR A 361 -9.53 1.26 -0.19
CA THR A 361 -9.75 1.95 -1.46
C THR A 361 -11.16 2.57 -1.53
N VAL A 362 -11.27 3.70 -2.25
CA VAL A 362 -12.57 4.24 -2.67
C VAL A 362 -13.14 3.40 -3.82
N GLY A 363 -12.27 2.87 -4.68
CA GLY A 363 -12.65 2.20 -5.92
C GLY A 363 -11.89 2.77 -7.12
N GLU A 364 -12.54 2.80 -8.27
CA GLU A 364 -11.91 3.14 -9.55
C GLU A 364 -12.82 3.98 -10.42
N LEU A 365 -12.20 4.90 -11.18
CA LEU A 365 -12.78 5.47 -12.39
C LEU A 365 -12.16 4.78 -13.60
N ARG A 366 -13.00 4.39 -14.56
CA ARG A 366 -12.57 3.90 -15.87
C ARG A 366 -13.11 4.78 -16.98
N LEU A 367 -12.29 4.95 -18.01
CA LEU A 367 -12.67 5.62 -19.25
C LEU A 367 -12.50 4.63 -20.40
N ALA A 368 -13.60 4.22 -21.00
CA ALA A 368 -13.61 3.32 -22.14
C ALA A 368 -13.56 4.13 -23.45
N PHE A 369 -12.58 3.86 -24.28
CA PHE A 369 -12.40 4.46 -25.60
C PHE A 369 -12.63 3.39 -26.68
N ALA A 370 -13.02 3.81 -27.88
CA ALA A 370 -13.12 2.90 -29.02
C ALA A 370 -11.78 2.18 -29.27
N PRO A 371 -11.79 0.90 -29.69
CA PRO A 371 -10.58 0.18 -30.09
C PRO A 371 -9.83 0.93 -31.19
N ARG A 372 -8.50 0.81 -31.19
CA ARG A 372 -7.64 1.55 -32.11
C ARG A 372 -6.74 0.63 -32.90
N GLY A 373 -6.27 1.10 -34.05
CA GLY A 373 -5.20 0.45 -34.80
C GLY A 373 -3.86 0.42 -34.02
N PRO A 374 -2.74 0.13 -34.70
CA PRO A 374 -1.42 0.23 -34.09
C PRO A 374 -1.20 1.58 -33.41
N VAL A 375 -0.63 1.54 -32.20
CA VAL A 375 -0.37 2.73 -31.38
C VAL A 375 1.10 3.08 -31.44
N GLU A 376 1.39 4.27 -31.92
CA GLU A 376 2.74 4.78 -32.09
C GLU A 376 3.20 5.65 -30.93
N ASN A 377 4.48 5.53 -30.58
CA ASN A 377 5.17 6.45 -29.67
C ASN A 377 4.45 6.63 -28.32
N TYR A 378 3.90 5.54 -27.78
CA TYR A 378 3.28 5.55 -26.46
C TYR A 378 4.30 5.94 -25.39
N ARG A 379 3.90 6.86 -24.52
CA ARG A 379 4.60 7.21 -23.28
C ARG A 379 3.61 7.49 -22.18
N ARG A 380 3.93 7.03 -20.97
CA ARG A 380 3.39 7.59 -19.73
C ARG A 380 4.52 8.06 -18.84
N ASP A 381 4.34 9.19 -18.19
CA ASP A 381 5.33 9.78 -17.30
C ASP A 381 4.68 10.51 -16.11
N LEU A 382 5.41 10.58 -15.00
CA LEU A 382 5.10 11.43 -13.85
C LEU A 382 6.28 12.38 -13.66
N ASP A 383 6.06 13.67 -13.89
CA ASP A 383 7.03 14.73 -13.58
C ASP A 383 6.96 15.08 -12.10
N LEU A 384 8.02 14.76 -11.36
CA LEU A 384 8.12 15.00 -9.93
C LEU A 384 8.26 16.49 -9.60
N ASP A 385 8.75 17.32 -10.53
CA ASP A 385 8.89 18.77 -10.33
C ASP A 385 7.55 19.50 -10.45
N SER A 386 6.65 19.02 -11.31
CA SER A 386 5.32 19.62 -11.48
C SER A 386 4.21 18.87 -10.75
N ALA A 387 4.45 17.64 -10.29
CA ALA A 387 3.43 16.70 -9.81
C ALA A 387 2.29 16.52 -10.83
N VAL A 388 2.64 16.35 -12.11
CA VAL A 388 1.69 16.09 -13.20
C VAL A 388 2.08 14.77 -13.85
N ALA A 389 1.11 13.87 -13.98
CA ALA A 389 1.27 12.69 -14.81
C ALA A 389 0.74 12.95 -16.22
N THR A 390 1.37 12.34 -17.20
CA THR A 390 1.04 12.49 -18.62
C THR A 390 0.95 11.12 -19.27
N VAL A 391 -0.02 10.95 -20.17
CA VAL A 391 -0.05 9.84 -21.13
C VAL A 391 -0.17 10.41 -22.54
N SER A 392 0.70 10.00 -23.45
CA SER A 392 0.70 10.46 -24.83
C SER A 392 0.93 9.31 -25.80
N TYR A 393 0.19 9.30 -26.90
CA TYR A 393 0.38 8.32 -27.98
C TYR A 393 -0.24 8.83 -29.28
N THR A 394 0.11 8.21 -30.41
CA THR A 394 -0.53 8.46 -31.71
C THR A 394 -1.27 7.21 -32.15
N ALA A 395 -2.51 7.35 -32.59
CA ALA A 395 -3.30 6.27 -33.15
C ALA A 395 -4.13 6.80 -34.32
N ASP A 396 -4.15 6.05 -35.43
CA ASP A 396 -4.87 6.43 -36.66
C ASP A 396 -4.53 7.87 -37.14
N GLY A 397 -3.25 8.25 -37.00
CA GLY A 397 -2.73 9.57 -37.35
C GLY A 397 -3.24 10.72 -36.48
N VAL A 398 -3.81 10.44 -35.30
CA VAL A 398 -4.24 11.44 -34.29
C VAL A 398 -3.37 11.31 -33.06
N LYS A 399 -2.81 12.42 -32.58
CA LYS A 399 -2.04 12.47 -31.34
C LYS A 399 -2.98 12.74 -30.16
N TYR A 400 -2.94 11.86 -29.18
CA TYR A 400 -3.69 11.94 -27.93
C TYR A 400 -2.78 12.33 -26.78
N LEU A 401 -3.30 13.17 -25.90
CA LEU A 401 -2.63 13.60 -24.68
C LEU A 401 -3.62 13.61 -23.52
N ARG A 402 -3.20 12.98 -22.41
CA ARG A 402 -3.91 12.98 -21.14
C ARG A 402 -3.00 13.56 -20.06
N GLU A 403 -3.45 14.57 -19.34
CA GLU A 403 -2.76 15.13 -18.17
C GLU A 403 -3.57 14.86 -16.89
N TYR A 404 -2.89 14.49 -15.81
CA TYR A 404 -3.48 14.18 -14.51
C TYR A 404 -2.76 14.97 -13.43
N PHE A 405 -3.51 15.64 -12.56
CA PHE A 405 -2.95 16.28 -11.36
C PHE A 405 -3.99 16.35 -10.25
N ILE A 406 -3.54 16.46 -9.01
CA ILE A 406 -4.43 16.53 -7.84
C ILE A 406 -4.11 17.81 -7.08
N SER A 407 -4.98 18.82 -7.23
CA SER A 407 -4.72 20.14 -6.68
C SER A 407 -4.93 20.15 -5.16
N PRO A 408 -3.92 20.54 -4.36
CA PRO A 408 -4.11 20.76 -2.91
C PRO A 408 -4.95 22.01 -2.62
N ILE A 409 -5.11 22.93 -3.58
CA ILE A 409 -5.94 24.14 -3.44
C ILE A 409 -7.41 23.80 -3.73
N ASP A 410 -7.66 23.15 -4.87
CA ASP A 410 -9.02 22.90 -5.36
C ASP A 410 -9.62 21.62 -4.80
N GLN A 411 -8.81 20.76 -4.18
CA GLN A 411 -9.24 19.51 -3.53
C GLN A 411 -9.96 18.54 -4.49
N VAL A 412 -9.50 18.49 -5.75
CA VAL A 412 -10.00 17.59 -6.79
C VAL A 412 -8.86 16.87 -7.53
N ILE A 413 -9.11 15.64 -7.96
CA ILE A 413 -8.34 14.99 -9.01
C ILE A 413 -8.82 15.57 -10.34
N THR A 414 -7.89 16.02 -11.18
CA THR A 414 -8.18 16.61 -12.49
C THR A 414 -7.59 15.73 -13.59
N ILE A 415 -8.40 15.41 -14.59
CA ILE A 415 -7.99 14.69 -15.80
C ILE A 415 -8.33 15.56 -17.00
N ARG A 416 -7.33 15.87 -17.84
CA ARG A 416 -7.51 16.61 -19.09
C ARG A 416 -7.22 15.69 -20.27
N LEU A 417 -8.19 15.50 -21.15
CA LEU A 417 -8.09 14.71 -22.38
C LEU A 417 -8.08 15.66 -23.60
N THR A 418 -7.10 15.49 -24.48
CA THR A 418 -6.97 16.30 -25.71
C THR A 418 -6.52 15.45 -26.89
N ALA A 419 -6.93 15.86 -28.09
CA ALA A 419 -6.47 15.32 -29.37
C ALA A 419 -5.99 16.48 -30.26
N ASP A 420 -5.04 16.23 -31.15
CA ASP A 420 -4.53 17.22 -32.10
C ASP A 420 -5.45 17.48 -33.31
N LYS A 421 -6.59 16.75 -33.39
CA LYS A 421 -7.65 16.97 -34.37
C LYS A 421 -9.00 17.14 -33.66
N PRO A 422 -9.86 18.06 -34.15
CA PRO A 422 -11.18 18.28 -33.56
C PRO A 422 -12.07 17.05 -33.70
N GLY A 423 -13.01 16.88 -32.77
CA GLY A 423 -13.98 15.78 -32.76
C GLY A 423 -13.39 14.38 -32.62
N LYS A 424 -12.26 14.24 -31.89
CA LYS A 424 -11.56 12.95 -31.73
C LYS A 424 -11.53 12.41 -30.31
N ILE A 425 -12.19 13.07 -29.37
CA ILE A 425 -12.37 12.61 -27.99
C ILE A 425 -13.78 12.06 -27.82
N SER A 426 -13.87 10.73 -27.70
CA SER A 426 -15.10 10.01 -27.37
C SER A 426 -14.80 8.94 -26.34
N PHE A 427 -15.59 8.85 -25.27
CA PHE A 427 -15.42 7.85 -24.22
C PHE A 427 -16.68 7.69 -23.36
N ASP A 428 -16.77 6.54 -22.69
CA ASP A 428 -17.74 6.27 -21.62
C ASP A 428 -17.05 6.23 -20.27
N THR A 429 -17.66 6.83 -19.26
CA THR A 429 -17.19 6.74 -17.87
C THR A 429 -17.81 5.55 -17.14
N MET A 430 -17.03 4.88 -16.28
CA MET A 430 -17.54 3.89 -15.32
C MET A 430 -16.93 4.14 -13.95
N LEU A 431 -17.75 4.09 -12.89
CA LEU A 431 -17.27 4.02 -11.51
C LEU A 431 -17.50 2.61 -10.98
N TRP A 432 -16.53 2.11 -10.23
CA TRP A 432 -16.62 0.81 -9.56
C TRP A 432 -15.99 0.88 -8.18
N THR A 433 -16.50 0.11 -7.23
CA THR A 433 -15.90 -0.01 -5.90
C THR A 433 -16.09 -1.40 -5.32
N PRO A 434 -15.10 -1.93 -4.57
CA PRO A 434 -15.28 -3.15 -3.79
C PRO A 434 -16.04 -2.92 -2.48
N GLN A 435 -16.39 -1.68 -2.14
CA GLN A 435 -17.04 -1.30 -0.89
C GLN A 435 -18.50 -1.78 -0.79
N GLN A 436 -19.11 -1.63 0.39
CA GLN A 436 -20.48 -2.06 0.66
C GLN A 436 -21.51 -1.07 0.11
N GLU A 437 -22.70 -1.59 -0.22
CA GLU A 437 -23.84 -0.80 -0.71
C GLU A 437 -23.48 0.15 -1.87
N PRO A 438 -22.75 -0.31 -2.90
CA PRO A 438 -22.37 0.57 -4.01
C PRO A 438 -23.62 1.03 -4.74
N GLN A 439 -23.72 2.34 -5.00
CA GLN A 439 -24.80 2.94 -5.77
C GLN A 439 -24.17 3.92 -6.77
N VAL A 440 -24.26 3.58 -8.05
CA VAL A 440 -23.82 4.46 -9.14
C VAL A 440 -25.05 5.14 -9.73
N SER A 441 -24.96 6.45 -9.96
CA SER A 441 -26.03 7.21 -10.59
C SER A 441 -25.50 8.47 -11.27
N THR A 442 -26.33 9.12 -12.09
CA THR A 442 -26.02 10.46 -12.60
C THR A 442 -26.87 11.54 -11.97
N ALA A 443 -26.27 12.71 -11.71
CA ALA A 443 -26.95 13.92 -11.27
C ALA A 443 -26.54 15.10 -12.18
N GLY A 444 -27.40 15.45 -13.14
CA GLY A 444 -27.00 16.34 -14.24
C GLY A 444 -25.97 15.63 -15.12
N THR A 445 -24.81 16.25 -15.37
CA THR A 445 -23.67 15.63 -16.07
C THR A 445 -22.59 15.10 -15.11
N ASP A 446 -22.89 15.02 -13.81
CA ASP A 446 -22.01 14.39 -12.84
C ASP A 446 -22.33 12.90 -12.74
N LEU A 447 -21.30 12.05 -12.80
CA LEU A 447 -21.38 10.65 -12.39
C LEU A 447 -21.08 10.54 -10.90
N VAL A 448 -21.92 9.84 -10.15
CA VAL A 448 -21.86 9.75 -8.69
C VAL A 448 -21.77 8.29 -8.27
N LEU A 449 -20.81 7.97 -7.39
CA LEU A 449 -20.72 6.70 -6.68
C LEU A 449 -20.89 6.99 -5.19
N ASN A 450 -21.93 6.41 -4.58
CA ASN A 450 -22.10 6.38 -3.13
C ASN A 450 -21.81 4.95 -2.62
N GLY A 451 -21.38 4.87 -1.37
CA GLY A 451 -21.26 3.58 -0.69
C GLY A 451 -20.95 3.72 0.80
N ARG A 452 -20.69 2.58 1.43
CA ARG A 452 -20.27 2.48 2.83
C ARG A 452 -18.99 1.66 2.96
N ASN A 453 -18.18 2.03 3.94
CA ASN A 453 -17.01 1.22 4.28
C ASN A 453 -17.40 -0.18 4.77
N SER A 454 -16.49 -1.14 4.68
CA SER A 454 -16.77 -2.48 5.21
C SER A 454 -16.73 -2.49 6.75
N PRO A 455 -17.46 -3.41 7.40
CA PRO A 455 -17.21 -3.72 8.81
C PRO A 455 -15.76 -4.17 9.00
N HIS A 456 -15.21 -3.94 10.19
CA HIS A 456 -13.91 -4.47 10.55
C HIS A 456 -14.10 -5.79 11.31
N ARG A 457 -13.53 -6.87 10.79
CA ARG A 457 -13.49 -8.17 11.47
C ARG A 457 -12.07 -8.40 11.94
N SER A 458 -11.88 -8.39 13.25
CA SER A 458 -10.58 -8.68 13.85
C SER A 458 -10.10 -10.06 13.41
N THR A 459 -8.83 -10.16 13.00
CA THR A 459 -8.19 -11.45 12.67
C THR A 459 -7.57 -12.12 13.90
N ARG A 460 -7.75 -11.52 15.08
CA ARG A 460 -7.09 -11.90 16.34
C ARG A 460 -8.06 -12.44 17.37
N ASP A 461 -9.33 -12.08 17.24
CA ASP A 461 -10.44 -12.54 18.07
C ASP A 461 -11.73 -12.59 17.25
N SER A 462 -12.87 -12.84 17.90
CA SER A 462 -14.19 -12.89 17.26
C SER A 462 -14.90 -11.54 17.19
N THR A 463 -14.22 -10.43 17.51
CA THR A 463 -14.84 -9.11 17.58
C THR A 463 -15.03 -8.52 16.18
N THR A 464 -16.21 -7.96 15.93
CA THR A 464 -16.55 -7.26 14.69
C THR A 464 -17.01 -5.84 15.03
N LEU A 465 -16.37 -4.83 14.45
CA LEU A 465 -16.88 -3.47 14.46
C LEU A 465 -17.75 -3.24 13.21
N PRO A 466 -18.91 -2.57 13.34
CA PRO A 466 -19.76 -2.24 12.20
C PRO A 466 -19.06 -1.23 11.28
N GLY A 467 -19.48 -1.16 10.01
CA GLY A 467 -19.07 -0.10 9.08
C GLY A 467 -19.79 1.22 9.41
N GLY A 468 -19.03 2.24 9.83
CA GLY A 468 -19.55 3.52 10.30
C GLY A 468 -19.51 4.67 9.29
N LEU A 469 -18.77 4.52 8.19
CA LEU A 469 -18.53 5.60 7.23
C LEU A 469 -19.41 5.45 5.99
N LYS A 470 -19.99 6.58 5.57
CA LYS A 470 -20.48 6.78 4.21
C LYS A 470 -19.37 7.43 3.40
N PHE A 471 -19.32 7.17 2.10
CA PHE A 471 -18.42 7.89 1.20
C PHE A 471 -19.13 8.20 -0.13
N GLN A 472 -18.61 9.21 -0.83
CA GLN A 472 -19.00 9.53 -2.19
C GLN A 472 -17.75 9.82 -3.02
N ALA A 473 -17.71 9.30 -4.24
CA ALA A 473 -16.88 9.80 -5.33
C ALA A 473 -17.79 10.41 -6.40
N ARG A 474 -17.51 11.64 -6.83
CA ARG A 474 -18.31 12.37 -7.82
C ARG A 474 -17.42 12.91 -8.92
N VAL A 475 -17.76 12.61 -10.17
CA VAL A 475 -17.01 12.96 -11.38
C VAL A 475 -17.84 13.93 -12.21
N ARG A 476 -17.35 15.17 -12.34
CA ARG A 476 -17.92 16.17 -13.24
C ARG A 476 -17.23 16.12 -14.59
N VAL A 477 -18.00 15.90 -15.66
CA VAL A 477 -17.49 15.85 -17.04
C VAL A 477 -17.78 17.18 -17.75
N ILE A 478 -16.74 17.81 -18.31
CA ILE A 478 -16.81 19.08 -19.02
C ILE A 478 -16.16 18.90 -20.39
N ALA A 479 -16.98 18.70 -21.43
CA ALA A 479 -16.53 18.55 -22.81
C ALA A 479 -16.53 19.90 -23.56
N ASP A 480 -15.59 20.06 -24.48
CA ASP A 480 -15.54 21.16 -25.45
C ASP A 480 -15.80 20.62 -26.86
N GLY A 481 -16.89 21.06 -27.48
CA GLY A 481 -17.45 20.47 -28.70
C GLY A 481 -18.10 19.10 -28.47
N GLY A 482 -18.65 18.53 -29.53
CA GLY A 482 -19.32 17.23 -29.48
C GLY A 482 -20.61 17.22 -28.66
N SER A 483 -20.93 16.06 -28.06
CA SER A 483 -22.07 15.89 -27.14
C SER A 483 -21.64 15.20 -25.84
N THR A 484 -22.39 15.48 -24.77
CA THR A 484 -22.26 14.80 -23.48
C THR A 484 -23.63 14.32 -23.04
N VAL A 485 -23.79 13.02 -22.83
CA VAL A 485 -25.05 12.38 -22.46
C VAL A 485 -24.88 11.68 -21.12
N ALA A 486 -25.72 12.05 -20.16
CA ALA A 486 -25.84 11.31 -18.90
C ALA A 486 -26.81 10.14 -19.09
N ASN A 487 -26.31 8.93 -18.92
CA ASN A 487 -27.08 7.69 -18.82
C ASN A 487 -27.27 7.35 -17.33
N PRO A 488 -28.14 6.41 -16.95
CA PRO A 488 -28.41 6.11 -15.53
C PRO A 488 -27.16 5.91 -14.67
N GLU A 489 -26.11 5.24 -15.19
CA GLU A 489 -24.88 4.89 -14.46
C GLU A 489 -23.59 5.26 -15.20
N SER A 490 -23.66 6.10 -16.24
CA SER A 490 -22.50 6.53 -17.01
C SER A 490 -22.70 7.90 -17.63
N VAL A 491 -21.61 8.57 -17.97
CA VAL A 491 -21.60 9.77 -18.81
C VAL A 491 -20.82 9.44 -20.07
N THR A 492 -21.47 9.58 -21.22
CA THR A 492 -20.89 9.37 -22.55
C THR A 492 -20.50 10.71 -23.14
N VAL A 493 -19.26 10.83 -23.62
CA VAL A 493 -18.79 11.95 -24.43
C VAL A 493 -18.56 11.46 -25.86
N THR A 494 -19.08 12.18 -26.85
CA THR A 494 -18.94 11.82 -28.27
C THR A 494 -18.45 13.01 -29.08
N ASP A 495 -17.44 12.78 -29.90
CA ASP A 495 -16.89 13.71 -30.89
C ASP A 495 -16.52 15.09 -30.29
N ALA A 496 -15.97 15.09 -29.08
CA ALA A 496 -15.44 16.31 -28.45
C ALA A 496 -14.04 16.65 -29.00
N ASN A 497 -13.68 17.93 -28.92
CA ASN A 497 -12.33 18.41 -29.20
C ASN A 497 -11.41 18.11 -28.00
N SER A 498 -11.94 18.28 -26.79
CA SER A 498 -11.26 18.00 -25.53
C SER A 498 -12.28 17.74 -24.42
N ALA A 499 -11.83 17.13 -23.33
CA ALA A 499 -12.66 16.94 -22.15
C ALA A 499 -11.84 17.13 -20.87
N THR A 500 -12.46 17.71 -19.84
CA THR A 500 -11.92 17.81 -18.49
C THR A 500 -12.83 17.06 -17.54
N LEU A 501 -12.25 16.18 -16.73
CA LEU A 501 -12.94 15.52 -15.63
C LEU A 501 -12.40 16.07 -14.30
N LEU A 502 -13.30 16.50 -13.43
CA LEU A 502 -12.99 16.89 -12.07
C LEU A 502 -13.61 15.86 -11.13
N ILE A 503 -12.79 15.23 -10.28
CA ILE A 503 -13.23 14.20 -9.36
C ILE A 503 -13.04 14.69 -7.93
N ALA A 504 -14.15 14.77 -7.18
CA ALA A 504 -14.14 14.95 -5.74
C ALA A 504 -14.47 13.62 -5.05
N SER A 505 -13.81 13.36 -3.93
CA SER A 505 -14.14 12.24 -3.04
C SER A 505 -14.11 12.73 -1.60
N ALA A 506 -15.04 12.21 -0.78
CA ALA A 506 -15.16 12.52 0.64
C ALA A 506 -15.80 11.36 1.40
N THR A 507 -15.55 11.31 2.70
CA THR A 507 -16.26 10.41 3.63
C THR A 507 -17.09 11.22 4.64
N SER A 508 -17.87 10.52 5.45
CA SER A 508 -18.62 11.13 6.55
C SER A 508 -17.76 11.38 7.79
N TYR A 509 -16.45 11.10 7.73
CA TYR A 509 -15.51 11.35 8.82
C TYR A 509 -15.35 12.86 9.11
N LYS A 510 -15.49 13.25 10.37
CA LYS A 510 -15.10 14.58 10.87
C LYS A 510 -13.89 14.50 11.80
N ASN A 511 -13.88 13.49 12.67
CA ASN A 511 -12.78 13.14 13.56
C ASN A 511 -12.97 11.70 14.06
N TYR A 512 -12.04 11.21 14.88
CA TYR A 512 -12.03 9.83 15.38
C TYR A 512 -13.25 9.42 16.24
N LYS A 513 -14.14 10.36 16.62
CA LYS A 513 -15.38 10.13 17.37
C LYS A 513 -16.65 10.46 16.58
N ASP A 514 -16.55 11.15 15.45
CA ASP A 514 -17.68 11.74 14.74
C ASP A 514 -17.65 11.38 13.26
N VAL A 515 -18.64 10.61 12.83
CA VAL A 515 -18.87 10.15 11.46
C VAL A 515 -20.14 10.73 10.83
N THR A 516 -20.61 11.88 11.34
CA THR A 516 -21.84 12.56 10.90
C THR A 516 -21.65 13.54 9.74
N GLY A 517 -20.49 13.54 9.08
CA GLY A 517 -20.25 14.32 7.88
C GLY A 517 -21.20 13.93 6.74
N ASP A 518 -21.37 14.85 5.78
CA ASP A 518 -22.18 14.65 4.59
C ASP A 518 -21.27 14.63 3.35
N PRO A 519 -20.86 13.44 2.86
CA PRO A 519 -20.01 13.30 1.69
C PRO A 519 -20.59 13.98 0.44
N ASP A 520 -21.92 13.96 0.27
CA ASP A 520 -22.57 14.51 -0.92
C ASP A 520 -22.44 16.04 -0.93
N ALA A 521 -22.79 16.70 0.17
CA ALA A 521 -22.63 18.15 0.31
C ALA A 521 -21.17 18.60 0.15
N ILE A 522 -20.21 17.84 0.70
CA ILE A 522 -18.78 18.14 0.58
C ILE A 522 -18.34 18.04 -0.89
N CYS A 523 -18.62 16.93 -1.55
CA CYS A 523 -18.24 16.71 -2.95
C CYS A 523 -18.87 17.75 -3.89
N GLN A 524 -20.15 18.08 -3.71
CA GLN A 524 -20.82 19.10 -4.51
C GLN A 524 -20.18 20.48 -4.32
N ALA A 525 -19.91 20.91 -3.09
CA ALA A 525 -19.31 22.20 -2.80
C ALA A 525 -17.90 22.33 -3.40
N VAL A 526 -17.10 21.27 -3.32
CA VAL A 526 -15.76 21.20 -3.91
C VAL A 526 -15.84 21.31 -5.44
N LEU A 527 -16.67 20.51 -6.10
CA LEU A 527 -16.80 20.53 -7.55
C LEU A 527 -17.40 21.82 -8.08
N GLN A 528 -18.35 22.44 -7.36
CA GLN A 528 -18.90 23.73 -7.74
C GLN A 528 -17.82 24.82 -7.76
N LYS A 529 -16.96 24.86 -6.73
CA LYS A 529 -15.83 25.79 -6.67
C LYS A 529 -14.82 25.51 -7.78
N ALA A 530 -14.41 24.25 -7.95
CA ALA A 530 -13.40 23.87 -8.94
C ALA A 530 -13.88 24.13 -10.39
N ALA A 531 -15.14 23.79 -10.71
CA ALA A 531 -15.70 23.97 -12.05
C ALA A 531 -15.87 25.46 -12.46
N ALA A 532 -15.88 26.39 -11.50
CA ALA A 532 -15.91 27.82 -11.77
C ALA A 532 -14.54 28.40 -12.16
N ARG A 533 -13.46 27.62 -12.06
CA ARG A 533 -12.09 28.05 -12.36
C ARG A 533 -11.67 27.60 -13.75
N SER A 534 -10.75 28.34 -14.38
CA SER A 534 -10.11 27.86 -15.61
C SER A 534 -9.09 26.76 -15.30
N LEU A 535 -9.05 25.73 -16.16
CA LEU A 535 -8.11 24.62 -16.03
C LEU A 535 -6.65 25.11 -16.00
N GLU A 536 -6.32 26.11 -16.83
CA GLU A 536 -4.98 26.72 -16.87
C GLU A 536 -4.59 27.29 -15.50
N THR A 537 -5.52 27.98 -14.82
CA THR A 537 -5.28 28.54 -13.50
C THR A 537 -5.09 27.43 -12.46
N MET A 538 -5.98 26.43 -12.44
CA MET A 538 -5.86 25.30 -11.51
C MET A 538 -4.52 24.57 -11.69
N ARG A 539 -4.12 24.29 -12.94
CA ARG A 539 -2.85 23.64 -13.25
C ARG A 539 -1.66 24.50 -12.81
N ARG A 540 -1.65 25.80 -13.13
CA ARG A 540 -0.57 26.72 -12.76
C ARG A 540 -0.38 26.79 -11.24
N GLU A 541 -1.47 26.92 -10.49
CA GLU A 541 -1.41 27.03 -9.04
C GLU A 541 -1.09 25.70 -8.35
N HIS A 542 -1.60 24.57 -8.85
CA HIS A 542 -1.17 23.22 -8.44
C HIS A 542 0.34 23.07 -8.53
N VAL A 543 0.90 23.37 -9.71
CA VAL A 543 2.35 23.29 -9.96
C VAL A 543 3.11 24.24 -9.04
N ALA A 544 2.65 25.48 -8.87
CA ALA A 544 3.30 26.46 -8.01
C ALA A 544 3.33 26.02 -6.52
N GLU A 545 2.21 25.51 -6.00
CA GLU A 545 2.13 25.02 -4.62
C GLU A 545 2.97 23.77 -4.37
N HIS A 546 3.05 22.87 -5.35
CA HIS A 546 3.94 21.72 -5.28
C HIS A 546 5.40 22.15 -5.32
N GLN A 547 5.78 22.99 -6.28
CA GLN A 547 7.16 23.46 -6.46
C GLN A 547 7.68 24.26 -5.26
N LYS A 548 6.80 24.98 -4.55
CA LYS A 548 7.13 25.68 -3.30
C LYS A 548 7.70 24.75 -2.22
N LEU A 549 7.32 23.47 -2.23
CA LEU A 549 7.85 22.44 -1.35
C LEU A 549 8.95 21.64 -2.03
N PHE A 550 8.70 21.13 -3.24
CA PHE A 550 9.59 20.20 -3.92
C PHE A 550 10.93 20.84 -4.30
N ARG A 551 10.93 22.07 -4.86
CA ARG A 551 12.16 22.75 -5.30
C ARG A 551 13.02 23.31 -4.17
N ARG A 552 12.61 23.16 -2.90
CA ARG A 552 13.44 23.52 -1.75
C ARG A 552 14.74 22.72 -1.68
N VAL A 553 14.75 21.49 -2.20
CA VAL A 553 15.96 20.65 -2.26
C VAL A 553 16.19 20.14 -3.67
N SER A 554 17.44 20.19 -4.10
CA SER A 554 17.94 19.56 -5.31
C SER A 554 19.13 18.68 -4.97
N LEU A 555 19.16 17.47 -5.50
CA LEU A 555 20.30 16.56 -5.44
C LEU A 555 20.72 16.21 -6.86
N ASP A 556 22.00 16.46 -7.17
CA ASP A 556 22.63 16.10 -8.44
C ASP A 556 23.86 15.24 -8.14
N LEU A 557 23.84 14.00 -8.61
CA LEU A 557 24.93 13.02 -8.49
C LEU A 557 25.56 12.70 -9.85
N GLY A 558 25.25 13.50 -10.88
CA GLY A 558 25.62 13.26 -12.27
C GLY A 558 24.59 12.44 -13.04
N ALA A 559 24.61 12.59 -14.36
CA ALA A 559 23.81 11.82 -15.31
C ALA A 559 24.71 10.91 -16.14
N SER A 560 24.14 9.83 -16.66
CA SER A 560 24.78 8.92 -17.61
C SER A 560 23.83 8.62 -18.76
N ASP A 561 24.28 7.88 -19.78
CA ASP A 561 23.40 7.44 -20.88
C ASP A 561 22.18 6.66 -20.37
N ALA A 562 22.30 5.97 -19.24
CA ALA A 562 21.19 5.26 -18.59
C ALA A 562 20.07 6.21 -18.13
N SER A 563 20.37 7.48 -17.85
CA SER A 563 19.38 8.49 -17.48
C SER A 563 18.34 8.75 -18.58
N ASN A 564 18.65 8.42 -19.84
CA ASN A 564 17.74 8.54 -20.98
C ASN A 564 16.87 7.28 -21.21
N LEU A 565 17.00 6.24 -20.38
CA LEU A 565 16.19 5.03 -20.47
C LEU A 565 14.89 5.16 -19.66
N PRO A 566 13.82 4.43 -20.04
CA PRO A 566 12.63 4.25 -19.20
C PRO A 566 12.97 3.76 -17.80
N THR A 567 12.22 4.21 -16.79
CA THR A 567 12.51 3.94 -15.36
C THR A 567 12.57 2.44 -15.06
N ASP A 568 11.67 1.65 -15.65
CA ASP A 568 11.64 0.20 -15.50
C ASP A 568 12.89 -0.47 -16.10
N GLN A 569 13.46 0.07 -17.19
CA GLN A 569 14.72 -0.40 -17.75
C GLN A 569 15.91 0.01 -16.88
N ARG A 570 15.92 1.23 -16.34
CA ARG A 570 16.94 1.70 -15.40
C ARG A 570 17.01 0.80 -14.16
N LEU A 571 15.86 0.50 -13.56
CA LEU A 571 15.75 -0.41 -12.41
C LEU A 571 16.25 -1.82 -12.72
N ARG A 572 15.85 -2.40 -13.86
CA ARG A 572 16.32 -3.74 -14.27
C ARG A 572 17.82 -3.81 -14.54
N ASN A 573 18.42 -2.71 -14.99
CA ASN A 573 19.84 -2.64 -15.33
C ASN A 573 20.73 -2.23 -14.15
N PHE A 574 20.17 -1.73 -13.05
CA PHE A 574 20.92 -1.14 -11.93
C PHE A 574 21.90 -2.12 -11.26
N SER A 575 21.63 -3.43 -11.30
CA SER A 575 22.56 -4.45 -10.79
C SER A 575 23.81 -4.64 -11.65
N LYS A 576 23.74 -4.25 -12.93
CA LYS A 576 24.82 -4.42 -13.93
C LYS A 576 25.58 -3.12 -14.21
N GLN A 577 24.93 -1.98 -13.99
CA GLN A 577 25.47 -0.66 -14.27
C GLN A 577 25.02 0.31 -13.18
N ASP A 578 25.98 1.05 -12.64
CA ASP A 578 25.69 2.11 -11.68
C ASP A 578 25.03 3.30 -12.37
N ASP A 579 23.93 3.75 -11.78
CA ASP A 579 23.14 4.90 -12.26
C ASP A 579 22.91 5.86 -11.10
N ALA A 580 23.88 6.75 -10.85
CA ALA A 580 23.78 7.74 -9.78
C ALA A 580 22.57 8.68 -9.95
N GLY A 581 22.17 8.95 -11.20
CA GLY A 581 20.95 9.68 -11.52
C GLY A 581 19.69 8.96 -11.07
N LEU A 582 19.66 7.62 -11.01
CA LEU A 582 18.51 6.86 -10.52
C LEU A 582 18.39 6.97 -8.99
N ILE A 583 19.53 7.04 -8.30
CA ILE A 583 19.56 7.29 -6.86
C ILE A 583 19.04 8.70 -6.56
N ALA A 584 19.47 9.71 -7.32
CA ALA A 584 18.94 11.06 -7.19
C ALA A 584 17.43 11.12 -7.49
N LEU A 585 16.95 10.38 -8.50
CA LEU A 585 15.53 10.24 -8.78
C LEU A 585 14.78 9.56 -7.62
N TYR A 586 15.33 8.49 -7.03
CA TYR A 586 14.75 7.80 -5.88
C TYR A 586 14.64 8.70 -4.65
N PHE A 587 15.70 9.46 -4.35
CA PHE A 587 15.70 10.47 -3.30
C PHE A 587 14.58 11.50 -3.51
N GLN A 588 14.45 12.05 -4.72
CA GLN A 588 13.39 13.00 -5.03
C GLN A 588 12.01 12.37 -5.02
N PHE A 589 11.89 11.10 -5.37
CA PHE A 589 10.63 10.38 -5.32
C PHE A 589 10.12 10.23 -3.88
N GLY A 590 10.97 9.90 -2.90
CA GLY A 590 10.55 9.87 -1.50
C GLY A 590 10.06 11.24 -0.97
N ARG A 591 10.70 12.34 -1.39
CA ARG A 591 10.22 13.70 -1.09
C ARG A 591 8.88 14.00 -1.76
N TYR A 592 8.73 13.65 -3.03
CA TYR A 592 7.46 13.75 -3.75
C TYR A 592 6.34 12.97 -3.04
N LEU A 593 6.61 11.71 -2.66
CA LEU A 593 5.63 10.88 -1.96
C LEU A 593 5.14 11.54 -0.68
N LEU A 594 6.04 12.07 0.15
CA LEU A 594 5.67 12.70 1.42
C LEU A 594 4.80 13.96 1.19
N ILE A 595 5.15 14.79 0.21
CA ILE A 595 4.33 15.94 -0.20
C ILE A 595 2.94 15.49 -0.67
N SER A 596 2.86 14.35 -1.36
CA SER A 596 1.64 13.84 -1.95
C SER A 596 0.76 13.02 -1.01
N CYS A 597 1.28 12.49 0.10
CA CYS A 597 0.51 11.69 1.06
C CYS A 597 0.38 12.30 2.46
N SER A 598 1.06 13.41 2.76
CA SER A 598 0.89 14.10 4.05
C SER A 598 0.98 15.61 3.91
N ARG A 599 -0.18 16.28 4.01
CA ARG A 599 -0.29 17.74 3.95
C ARG A 599 -1.17 18.26 5.09
N PRO A 600 -0.93 19.50 5.57
CA PRO A 600 -1.76 20.09 6.61
C PRO A 600 -3.25 19.97 6.30
N GLY A 601 -4.03 19.54 7.29
CA GLY A 601 -5.46 19.30 7.12
C GLY A 601 -5.85 17.84 6.82
N GLY A 602 -4.96 17.02 6.25
CA GLY A 602 -5.19 15.57 6.01
C GLY A 602 -4.77 14.64 7.16
N GLN A 603 -4.74 13.34 6.91
CA GLN A 603 -4.18 12.32 7.80
C GLN A 603 -2.66 12.16 7.59
N PRO A 604 -1.92 11.62 8.58
CA PRO A 604 -0.51 11.29 8.36
C PRO A 604 -0.34 10.19 7.30
N ALA A 605 0.86 10.13 6.70
CA ALA A 605 1.24 9.02 5.82
C ALA A 605 1.16 7.69 6.58
N ASN A 606 0.27 6.79 6.15
CA ASN A 606 0.15 5.44 6.70
C ASN A 606 1.20 4.49 6.08
N LEU A 607 1.14 3.18 6.37
CA LEU A 607 2.09 2.20 5.78
C LEU A 607 2.19 2.29 4.25
N GLN A 608 1.10 2.63 3.55
CA GLN A 608 1.06 2.75 2.08
C GLN A 608 1.07 4.23 1.63
N GLY A 609 1.38 5.15 2.54
CA GLY A 609 1.21 6.59 2.39
C GLY A 609 -0.25 6.98 2.28
N LEU A 610 -0.79 6.87 1.07
CA LEU A 610 -2.16 7.22 0.68
C LEU A 610 -2.76 6.25 -0.34
N TRP A 611 -1.96 5.37 -0.96
CA TRP A 611 -2.37 4.61 -2.12
C TRP A 611 -2.62 3.15 -1.76
N ASN A 612 -3.87 2.69 -1.97
CA ASN A 612 -4.30 1.34 -1.65
C ASN A 612 -5.41 0.87 -2.58
N GLN A 613 -5.36 -0.37 -3.06
CA GLN A 613 -6.41 -1.00 -3.88
C GLN A 613 -7.27 -2.01 -3.11
N ASP A 614 -6.91 -2.35 -1.88
CA ASP A 614 -7.52 -3.45 -1.12
C ASP A 614 -8.52 -2.94 -0.07
N LEU A 615 -9.47 -3.79 0.32
CA LEU A 615 -10.29 -3.56 1.52
C LEU A 615 -9.60 -4.04 2.81
N MET A 616 -8.64 -4.94 2.67
CA MET A 616 -7.81 -5.47 3.75
C MET A 616 -6.36 -5.32 3.33
N ALA A 617 -5.82 -4.12 3.52
CA ALA A 617 -4.45 -3.80 3.17
C ALA A 617 -3.46 -4.65 4.00
N ALA A 618 -2.25 -4.82 3.49
CA ALA A 618 -1.18 -5.51 4.23
C ALA A 618 -0.95 -4.80 5.58
N TRP A 619 -1.00 -5.58 6.67
CA TRP A 619 -1.01 -5.06 8.05
C TRP A 619 -2.07 -3.97 8.30
N GLY A 620 -3.18 -3.98 7.56
CA GLY A 620 -4.25 -3.00 7.64
C GLY A 620 -3.90 -1.63 7.02
N GLY A 621 -2.72 -1.45 6.40
CA GLY A 621 -2.31 -0.12 5.94
C GLY A 621 -2.33 0.91 7.06
N LYS A 622 -2.12 0.47 8.32
CA LYS A 622 -2.34 1.26 9.54
C LYS A 622 -1.16 2.18 9.86
N TYR A 623 -1.13 2.71 11.08
CA TYR A 623 0.04 3.41 11.62
C TYR A 623 0.78 2.47 12.57
N THR A 624 1.79 1.76 12.04
CA THR A 624 2.72 0.99 12.88
C THR A 624 3.78 1.94 13.42
N VAL A 625 3.89 2.07 14.74
CA VAL A 625 4.67 3.12 15.45
C VAL A 625 5.81 2.52 16.28
N ASN A 626 6.32 1.37 15.83
CA ASN A 626 7.54 0.74 16.37
C ASN A 626 8.69 0.75 15.36
N ILE A 627 8.57 1.56 14.28
CA ILE A 627 9.59 1.94 13.29
C ILE A 627 8.96 2.65 12.08
N ASN A 628 7.84 2.13 11.56
CA ASN A 628 7.37 2.47 10.20
C ASN A 628 6.86 3.91 10.10
N THR A 629 5.95 4.31 10.98
CA THR A 629 5.37 5.66 10.98
C THR A 629 6.46 6.69 11.27
N GLU A 630 7.39 6.40 12.19
CA GLU A 630 8.52 7.27 12.45
C GLU A 630 9.42 7.40 11.22
N MET A 631 9.70 6.29 10.54
CA MET A 631 10.49 6.25 9.30
C MET A 631 9.86 7.07 8.17
N ASN A 632 8.52 7.10 8.07
CA ASN A 632 7.82 7.95 7.11
C ASN A 632 8.23 9.43 7.24
N TYR A 633 8.54 9.90 8.45
CA TYR A 633 8.85 11.30 8.74
C TYR A 633 10.34 11.60 8.94
N TRP A 634 11.23 10.62 8.93
CA TRP A 634 12.68 10.87 8.94
C TRP A 634 13.16 11.87 7.87
N PRO A 635 12.65 11.84 6.61
CA PRO A 635 13.08 12.82 5.62
C PRO A 635 12.47 14.22 5.83
N ALA A 636 11.39 14.38 6.60
CA ALA A 636 10.61 15.62 6.65
C ALA A 636 11.46 16.85 6.93
N TRP A 637 12.34 16.78 7.93
CA TRP A 637 13.16 17.93 8.31
C TRP A 637 14.42 18.08 7.49
N VAL A 638 15.27 17.06 7.43
CA VAL A 638 16.55 17.13 6.71
C VAL A 638 16.35 17.47 5.22
N THR A 639 15.22 17.08 4.62
CA THR A 639 14.86 17.36 3.22
C THR A 639 13.88 18.54 3.02
N ASN A 640 13.69 19.35 4.06
CA ASN A 640 13.02 20.67 4.01
C ASN A 640 11.51 20.64 3.67
N LEU A 641 10.79 19.72 4.31
CA LEU A 641 9.33 19.52 4.21
C LEU A 641 8.63 19.59 5.59
N PRO A 642 8.87 20.62 6.42
CA PRO A 642 8.35 20.68 7.78
C PRO A 642 6.81 20.67 7.87
N GLU A 643 6.12 21.18 6.85
CA GLU A 643 4.66 21.24 6.81
C GLU A 643 4.00 19.86 6.77
N THR A 644 4.72 18.83 6.30
CA THR A 644 4.16 17.48 6.17
C THR A 644 4.00 16.80 7.52
N GLU A 645 4.62 17.30 8.61
CA GLU A 645 4.52 16.70 9.94
C GLU A 645 3.25 17.14 10.72
N GLU A 646 2.53 18.15 10.23
CA GLU A 646 1.31 18.64 10.90
C GLU A 646 0.25 17.55 11.12
N PRO A 647 -0.05 16.67 10.15
CA PRO A 647 -0.97 15.56 10.36
C PRO A 647 -0.50 14.56 11.42
N LEU A 648 0.82 14.32 11.55
CA LEU A 648 1.37 13.45 12.58
C LEU A 648 1.15 14.06 13.97
N LEU A 649 1.41 15.36 14.14
CA LEU A 649 1.15 16.06 15.40
C LEU A 649 -0.30 15.92 15.84
N ARG A 650 -1.26 16.13 14.93
CA ARG A 650 -2.69 16.00 15.24
C ARG A 650 -3.08 14.58 15.61
N MET A 651 -2.55 13.57 14.92
CA MET A 651 -2.75 12.18 15.30
C MET A 651 -2.24 11.90 16.72
N VAL A 652 -1.04 12.38 17.08
CA VAL A 652 -0.48 12.20 18.42
C VAL A 652 -1.29 12.94 19.48
N GLN A 653 -1.82 14.14 19.18
CA GLN A 653 -2.73 14.85 20.09
C GLN A 653 -4.00 14.04 20.37
N ASP A 654 -4.61 13.46 19.34
CA ASP A 654 -5.79 12.59 19.53
C ASP A 654 -5.43 11.30 20.30
N CYS A 655 -4.30 10.67 19.96
CA CYS A 655 -3.79 9.48 20.65
C CYS A 655 -3.43 9.78 22.11
N ALA A 656 -3.03 11.00 22.48
CA ALA A 656 -2.82 11.35 23.87
C ALA A 656 -4.15 11.36 24.66
N VAL A 657 -5.25 11.75 24.03
CA VAL A 657 -6.59 11.70 24.63
C VAL A 657 -7.05 10.25 24.84
N THR A 658 -7.01 9.41 23.80
CA THR A 658 -7.42 8.00 23.90
C THR A 658 -6.43 7.16 24.73
N GLY A 659 -5.14 7.49 24.64
CA GLY A 659 -4.05 6.88 25.38
C GLY A 659 -4.11 7.15 26.88
N THR A 660 -4.75 8.24 27.32
CA THR A 660 -5.02 8.50 28.74
C THR A 660 -5.98 7.45 29.31
N VAL A 661 -7.03 7.09 28.56
CA VAL A 661 -7.96 6.02 28.93
C VAL A 661 -7.24 4.67 28.99
N THR A 662 -6.35 4.40 28.02
CA THR A 662 -5.54 3.18 27.99
C THR A 662 -4.59 3.10 29.19
N ALA A 663 -3.86 4.17 29.51
CA ALA A 663 -2.97 4.26 30.66
C ALA A 663 -3.71 3.99 31.97
N GLN A 664 -4.88 4.60 32.14
CA GLN A 664 -5.71 4.41 33.32
C GLN A 664 -6.22 2.96 33.44
N ARG A 665 -6.83 2.38 32.40
CA ARG A 665 -7.52 1.09 32.52
C ARG A 665 -6.57 -0.11 32.57
N ILE A 666 -5.48 -0.08 31.79
CA ILE A 666 -4.53 -1.20 31.71
C ILE A 666 -3.47 -1.11 32.81
N TYR A 667 -2.95 0.09 33.08
CA TYR A 667 -1.76 0.25 33.93
C TYR A 667 -2.02 0.96 35.27
N LYS A 668 -3.22 1.51 35.48
CA LYS A 668 -3.56 2.39 36.62
C LYS A 668 -2.61 3.59 36.74
N ALA A 669 -2.13 4.07 35.59
CA ALA A 669 -1.12 5.11 35.50
C ALA A 669 -1.73 6.45 35.07
N ARG A 670 -1.08 7.54 35.47
CA ARG A 670 -1.31 8.88 34.90
C ARG A 670 -0.70 8.97 33.50
N GLY A 671 -0.85 10.13 32.87
CA GLY A 671 -0.31 10.38 31.54
C GLY A 671 -1.07 9.61 30.46
N TRP A 672 -0.39 9.32 29.36
CA TRP A 672 -0.97 8.59 28.23
C TRP A 672 0.05 7.61 27.62
N VAL A 673 -0.47 6.54 27.01
CA VAL A 673 0.34 5.50 26.35
C VAL A 673 -0.22 5.17 24.97
N LEU A 674 0.68 4.88 24.04
CA LEU A 674 0.40 4.25 22.75
C LEU A 674 1.41 3.12 22.55
N HIS A 675 0.91 1.94 22.18
CA HIS A 675 1.72 0.75 21.93
C HIS A 675 2.25 0.72 20.50
N HIS A 676 2.49 -0.45 19.88
CA HIS A 676 3.13 -0.55 18.57
C HIS A 676 2.27 -0.12 17.37
N ASN A 677 0.97 0.14 17.54
CA ASN A 677 0.07 0.50 16.43
C ASN A 677 -1.09 1.41 16.81
N THR A 678 -1.53 2.23 15.85
CA THR A 678 -2.81 2.95 15.88
C THR A 678 -3.47 2.99 14.49
N ASP A 679 -4.70 3.51 14.41
CA ASP A 679 -5.49 3.60 13.19
C ASP A 679 -6.27 4.94 13.09
N LEU A 680 -7.21 5.06 12.14
CA LEU A 680 -8.04 6.26 11.96
C LEU A 680 -8.82 6.64 13.23
N TRP A 681 -9.19 5.64 14.02
CA TRP A 681 -10.00 5.78 15.24
C TRP A 681 -9.18 6.03 16.49
N ARG A 682 -7.84 6.16 16.35
CA ARG A 682 -6.89 6.52 17.42
C ARG A 682 -6.86 5.50 18.54
N ALA A 683 -7.02 4.22 18.19
CA ALA A 683 -6.87 3.11 19.11
C ALA A 683 -5.44 3.02 19.66
N THR A 684 -5.27 2.96 20.98
CA THR A 684 -3.96 3.02 21.66
C THR A 684 -3.60 1.79 22.49
N ALA A 685 -4.56 0.90 22.76
CA ALA A 685 -4.32 -0.36 23.47
C ALA A 685 -3.43 -1.31 22.64
N PRO A 686 -2.69 -2.24 23.28
CA PRO A 686 -1.86 -3.19 22.55
C PRO A 686 -2.73 -4.17 21.77
N ILE A 687 -2.30 -4.58 20.58
CA ILE A 687 -3.07 -5.48 19.69
C ILE A 687 -2.22 -6.67 19.23
N ASP A 688 -2.81 -7.53 18.42
CA ASP A 688 -2.27 -8.81 17.96
C ASP A 688 -2.16 -9.81 19.11
N THR A 689 -1.01 -9.86 19.76
CA THR A 689 -0.75 -10.66 20.97
C THR A 689 0.39 -10.00 21.73
N ALA A 690 0.64 -10.43 22.97
CA ALA A 690 1.77 -9.94 23.75
C ALA A 690 3.14 -10.15 23.06
N TYR A 691 3.23 -11.08 22.11
CA TYR A 691 4.45 -11.31 21.33
C TYR A 691 4.91 -10.05 20.58
N TRP A 692 3.98 -9.28 20.01
CA TRP A 692 4.27 -8.04 19.27
C TRP A 692 3.78 -6.81 20.03
N GLY A 693 2.52 -6.86 20.47
CA GLY A 693 1.79 -5.70 20.94
C GLY A 693 2.17 -5.22 22.33
N GLN A 694 2.80 -6.06 23.17
CA GLN A 694 3.22 -5.64 24.50
C GLN A 694 4.52 -4.82 24.46
N TRP A 695 4.45 -3.67 23.79
CA TRP A 695 5.51 -2.68 23.66
C TRP A 695 4.92 -1.28 23.80
N GLN A 696 5.20 -0.61 24.92
CA GLN A 696 4.51 0.62 25.36
C GLN A 696 5.24 1.92 25.01
N ALA A 697 6.34 1.87 24.25
CA ALA A 697 7.17 3.04 23.96
C ALA A 697 6.81 3.76 22.65
N GLY A 698 5.73 3.39 21.95
CA GLY A 698 5.32 4.00 20.68
C GLY A 698 4.96 5.48 20.83
N GLY A 699 4.15 5.82 21.82
CA GLY A 699 3.83 7.23 22.12
C GLY A 699 5.06 8.08 22.46
N ALA A 700 6.04 7.50 23.16
CA ALA A 700 7.29 8.16 23.51
C ALA A 700 8.18 8.39 22.29
N TRP A 701 8.30 7.41 21.39
CA TRP A 701 9.06 7.58 20.16
C TRP A 701 8.41 8.63 19.26
N LEU A 702 7.09 8.62 19.07
CA LEU A 702 6.40 9.68 18.32
C LEU A 702 6.64 11.07 18.92
N CYS A 703 6.67 11.21 20.24
CA CYS A 703 7.05 12.46 20.89
C CYS A 703 8.49 12.89 20.54
N ASN A 704 9.43 11.95 20.54
CA ASN A 704 10.83 12.22 20.16
C ASN A 704 10.95 12.60 18.68
N THR A 705 10.19 11.93 17.79
CA THR A 705 10.10 12.26 16.36
C THR A 705 9.60 13.70 16.18
N LEU A 706 8.48 14.07 16.81
CA LEU A 706 7.93 15.43 16.77
C LEU A 706 8.89 16.46 17.40
N TYR A 707 9.63 16.11 18.43
CA TYR A 707 10.62 17.02 19.03
C TYR A 707 11.78 17.34 18.08
N GLN A 708 12.06 16.50 17.08
CA GLN A 708 13.05 16.82 16.04
C GLN A 708 12.72 18.13 15.34
N ARG A 709 11.44 18.43 15.07
CA ARG A 709 11.01 19.74 14.53
C ARG A 709 11.60 20.90 15.29
N TYR A 710 11.38 20.91 16.60
CA TYR A 710 11.92 21.95 17.48
C TYR A 710 13.46 22.00 17.41
N LEU A 711 14.14 20.86 17.30
CA LEU A 711 15.59 20.85 17.12
C LEU A 711 16.04 21.47 15.78
N PHE A 712 15.22 21.42 14.73
CA PHE A 712 15.52 21.97 13.40
C PHE A 712 15.15 23.45 13.22
N ASP A 713 14.08 23.94 13.84
CA ASP A 713 13.61 25.33 13.67
C ASP A 713 13.65 26.19 14.94
N GLN A 714 13.79 25.57 16.11
CA GLN A 714 13.72 26.19 17.45
C GLN A 714 12.46 27.03 17.70
N ASP A 715 11.34 26.67 17.07
CA ASP A 715 10.06 27.37 17.24
C ASP A 715 9.48 27.11 18.65
N LYS A 716 9.50 28.16 19.49
CA LYS A 716 8.99 28.09 20.86
C LYS A 716 7.47 27.98 20.93
N GLU A 717 6.72 28.49 19.96
CA GLU A 717 5.26 28.35 19.95
C GLU A 717 4.87 26.92 19.62
N TYR A 718 5.52 26.31 18.63
CA TYR A 718 5.39 24.88 18.37
C TYR A 718 5.75 24.05 19.62
N LEU A 719 6.86 24.38 20.28
CA LEU A 719 7.30 23.66 21.48
C LEU A 719 6.25 23.74 22.61
N LYS A 720 5.57 24.88 22.78
CA LYS A 720 4.46 25.00 23.76
C LYS A 720 3.29 24.06 23.41
N THR A 721 2.99 23.87 22.13
CA THR A 721 1.96 22.92 21.69
C THR A 721 2.39 21.47 21.91
N LEU A 722 3.66 21.15 21.67
CA LEU A 722 4.19 19.79 21.79
C LEU A 722 4.43 19.37 23.25
N TYR A 723 4.89 20.29 24.10
CA TYR A 723 5.35 19.98 25.47
C TYR A 723 4.33 19.21 26.32
N PRO A 724 3.02 19.51 26.33
CA PRO A 724 2.03 18.73 27.06
C PRO A 724 1.99 17.24 26.65
N LEU A 725 2.27 16.92 25.38
CA LEU A 725 2.30 15.54 24.89
C LEU A 725 3.53 14.81 25.43
N ILE A 726 4.71 15.44 25.37
CA ILE A 726 5.96 14.88 25.91
C ILE A 726 5.83 14.68 27.43
N LYS A 727 5.32 15.69 28.14
CA LYS A 727 5.09 15.64 29.59
C LYS A 727 4.13 14.51 29.96
N GLY A 728 2.99 14.41 29.29
CA GLY A 728 2.01 13.36 29.54
C GLY A 728 2.53 11.95 29.24
N SER A 729 3.40 11.78 28.24
CA SER A 729 4.06 10.49 28.00
C SER A 729 5.08 10.18 29.09
N ALA A 730 5.85 11.16 29.56
CA ALA A 730 6.78 10.99 30.67
C ALA A 730 6.08 10.65 32.00
N GLU A 731 4.91 11.24 32.28
CA GLU A 731 4.08 10.92 33.45
C GLU A 731 3.68 9.44 33.50
N PHE A 732 3.33 8.86 32.35
CA PHE A 732 3.02 7.44 32.26
C PHE A 732 4.21 6.56 32.70
N PHE A 733 5.42 6.91 32.29
CA PHE A 733 6.61 6.14 32.67
C PHE A 733 7.03 6.35 34.13
N PHE A 734 6.71 7.50 34.75
CA PHE A 734 6.91 7.66 36.19
C PHE A 734 6.09 6.67 37.02
N ASP A 735 4.89 6.31 36.55
CA ASP A 735 3.99 5.40 37.26
C ASP A 735 4.21 3.92 36.89
N THR A 736 4.86 3.63 35.76
CA THR A 736 4.95 2.26 35.22
C THR A 736 6.36 1.66 35.22
N LEU A 737 7.42 2.47 35.27
CA LEU A 737 8.78 1.98 35.46
C LEU A 737 8.89 1.27 36.82
N VAL A 738 9.58 0.13 36.82
CA VAL A 738 9.81 -0.68 38.02
C VAL A 738 11.29 -0.91 38.23
N GLU A 739 11.70 -1.06 39.48
CA GLU A 739 13.07 -1.37 39.85
C GLU A 739 13.38 -2.84 39.56
N GLU A 740 14.40 -3.12 38.75
CA GLU A 740 14.85 -4.50 38.55
C GLU A 740 15.69 -5.01 39.74
N PRO A 741 15.61 -6.32 40.06
CA PRO A 741 16.13 -6.82 41.33
C PRO A 741 17.64 -6.74 41.52
N THR A 742 18.43 -6.79 40.46
CA THR A 742 19.88 -7.03 40.48
C THR A 742 20.68 -5.74 40.64
N HIS A 743 20.51 -4.77 39.73
CA HIS A 743 21.27 -3.52 39.71
C HIS A 743 20.49 -2.34 40.29
N LYS A 744 19.20 -2.53 40.57
CA LYS A 744 18.26 -1.50 41.05
C LYS A 744 17.99 -0.40 40.02
N TRP A 745 18.17 -0.70 38.73
CA TRP A 745 17.79 0.21 37.66
C TRP A 745 16.27 0.27 37.47
N LEU A 746 15.77 1.39 36.96
CA LEU A 746 14.40 1.51 36.51
C LEU A 746 14.27 0.98 35.09
N VAL A 747 13.31 0.07 34.88
CA VAL A 747 13.08 -0.62 33.61
C VAL A 747 11.58 -0.70 33.26
N THR A 748 11.28 -0.85 31.97
CA THR A 748 9.94 -1.19 31.50
C THR A 748 9.67 -2.68 31.76
N CYS A 749 8.51 -3.02 32.31
CA CYS A 749 8.11 -4.42 32.51
C CYS A 749 6.59 -4.57 32.71
N PRO A 750 5.89 -5.41 31.91
CA PRO A 750 6.40 -6.15 30.74
C PRO A 750 6.74 -5.24 29.55
N SER A 751 7.57 -5.70 28.63
CA SER A 751 7.84 -5.08 27.33
C SER A 751 8.42 -6.14 26.37
N ASN A 752 8.80 -5.75 25.16
CA ASN A 752 9.61 -6.57 24.25
C ASN A 752 10.59 -5.70 23.45
N SER A 753 11.62 -6.31 22.85
CA SER A 753 12.39 -5.65 21.77
C SER A 753 11.67 -5.92 20.45
N PRO A 754 11.05 -4.92 19.79
CA PRO A 754 10.29 -5.16 18.57
C PRO A 754 11.17 -5.77 17.48
N GLU A 755 10.82 -6.86 16.82
CA GLU A 755 9.86 -7.90 17.18
C GLU A 755 10.64 -9.21 17.34
N HIS A 756 11.73 -9.12 18.11
CA HIS A 756 12.78 -10.11 18.18
C HIS A 756 12.58 -11.05 19.36
N GLU A 757 12.65 -12.35 19.06
CA GLU A 757 12.62 -13.40 20.07
C GLU A 757 13.89 -13.36 20.91
N ARG A 758 13.73 -13.21 22.23
CA ARG A 758 14.82 -13.51 23.17
C ARG A 758 15.01 -15.02 23.19
N GLU A 759 13.94 -15.77 23.43
CA GLU A 759 13.94 -17.24 23.34
C GLU A 759 12.88 -17.68 22.34
N LYS A 760 12.97 -18.92 21.83
CA LYS A 760 12.04 -19.41 20.80
C LYS A 760 10.57 -19.20 21.20
N GLY A 761 9.86 -18.36 20.45
CA GLY A 761 8.46 -18.00 20.69
C GLY A 761 8.20 -17.00 21.83
N LEU A 762 9.25 -16.42 22.43
CA LEU A 762 9.17 -15.53 23.60
C LEU A 762 9.89 -14.20 23.31
N THR A 763 9.14 -13.10 23.35
CA THR A 763 9.65 -11.72 23.16
C THR A 763 9.58 -10.90 24.44
N ASN A 764 8.72 -11.29 25.40
CA ASN A 764 8.58 -10.58 26.67
C ASN A 764 9.92 -10.49 27.39
N SER A 765 10.34 -9.27 27.69
CA SER A 765 11.62 -8.96 28.34
C SER A 765 11.50 -7.68 29.16
N PRO A 766 12.06 -7.65 30.39
CA PRO A 766 12.19 -6.42 31.16
C PRO A 766 13.30 -5.54 30.57
N GLY A 767 13.02 -4.24 30.43
CA GLY A 767 13.99 -3.21 30.07
C GLY A 767 14.81 -3.47 28.80
N PRO A 768 14.20 -3.85 27.66
CA PRO A 768 14.95 -3.96 26.41
C PRO A 768 15.65 -2.63 26.10
N THR A 769 16.83 -2.70 25.50
CA THR A 769 17.71 -1.54 25.27
C THR A 769 17.00 -0.42 24.51
N MET A 770 16.15 -0.76 23.54
CA MET A 770 15.37 0.20 22.77
C MET A 770 14.48 1.09 23.65
N ASP A 771 13.72 0.49 24.58
CA ASP A 771 12.86 1.24 25.50
C ASP A 771 13.69 2.23 26.32
N MET A 772 14.81 1.75 26.85
CA MET A 772 15.65 2.57 27.73
C MET A 772 16.25 3.75 26.98
N GLN A 773 16.66 3.56 25.72
CA GLN A 773 17.14 4.65 24.85
C GLN A 773 16.03 5.66 24.53
N ILE A 774 14.84 5.18 24.13
CA ILE A 774 13.67 6.05 23.83
C ILE A 774 13.30 6.89 25.06
N LEU A 775 13.29 6.29 26.26
CA LEU A 775 12.93 6.99 27.49
C LEU A 775 14.03 7.96 27.96
N ARG A 776 15.31 7.63 27.77
CA ARG A 776 16.39 8.61 28.01
C ARG A 776 16.25 9.82 27.11
N GLU A 777 15.89 9.64 25.84
CA GLU A 777 15.61 10.76 24.93
C GLU A 777 14.34 11.52 25.34
N LEU A 778 13.24 10.83 25.67
CA LEU A 778 11.98 11.45 26.12
C LEU A 778 12.19 12.34 27.35
N PHE A 779 12.87 11.81 28.38
CA PHE A 779 13.15 12.61 29.59
C PHE A 779 14.12 13.76 29.30
N THR A 780 15.09 13.57 28.40
CA THR A 780 15.98 14.66 27.96
C THR A 780 15.18 15.77 27.28
N ASN A 781 14.27 15.41 26.37
CA ASN A 781 13.41 16.35 25.66
C ASN A 781 12.46 17.07 26.62
N CYS A 782 11.90 16.38 27.61
CA CYS A 782 11.12 16.99 28.70
C CYS A 782 11.92 18.03 29.49
N ILE A 783 13.14 17.69 29.91
CA ILE A 783 14.04 18.58 30.67
C ILE A 783 14.36 19.83 29.85
N GLN A 784 14.74 19.65 28.59
CA GLN A 784 15.09 20.74 27.69
C GLN A 784 13.88 21.63 27.39
N ALA A 785 12.74 21.05 27.04
CA ALA A 785 11.52 21.78 26.73
C ALA A 785 11.05 22.62 27.93
N SER A 786 10.97 22.00 29.10
CA SER A 786 10.64 22.68 30.36
C SER A 786 11.59 23.84 30.67
N THR A 787 12.89 23.66 30.41
CA THR A 787 13.91 24.71 30.62
C THR A 787 13.73 25.87 29.65
N VAL A 788 13.57 25.58 28.36
CA VAL A 788 13.37 26.60 27.30
C VAL A 788 12.09 27.41 27.52
N LEU A 789 11.02 26.74 27.95
CA LEU A 789 9.72 27.35 28.19
C LEU A 789 9.62 28.03 29.57
N GLY A 790 10.55 27.73 30.50
CA GLY A 790 10.55 28.29 31.85
C GLY A 790 9.41 27.76 32.74
N VAL A 791 8.97 26.52 32.54
CA VAL A 791 7.82 25.91 33.24
C VAL A 791 8.22 24.63 33.99
N ASP A 792 7.39 24.16 34.92
CA ASP A 792 7.44 22.79 35.49
C ASP A 792 8.79 22.36 36.11
N ALA A 793 9.40 23.23 36.93
CA ALA A 793 10.71 22.98 37.53
C ALA A 793 10.82 21.69 38.37
N GLU A 794 9.79 21.35 39.16
CA GLU A 794 9.79 20.12 39.96
C GLU A 794 9.64 18.87 39.09
N PHE A 795 8.79 18.93 38.07
CA PHE A 795 8.65 17.85 37.09
C PHE A 795 9.97 17.60 36.35
N ARG A 796 10.68 18.68 35.95
CA ARG A 796 12.01 18.59 35.35
C ARG A 796 13.00 17.87 36.26
N LYS A 797 13.02 18.20 37.56
CA LYS A 797 13.86 17.51 38.55
C LYS A 797 13.51 16.03 38.69
N GLN A 798 12.22 15.70 38.62
CA GLN A 798 11.77 14.31 38.59
C GLN A 798 12.25 13.59 37.32
N CYS A 799 12.18 14.22 36.14
CA CYS A 799 12.76 13.67 34.90
C CYS A 799 14.26 13.42 35.04
N GLU A 800 15.02 14.37 35.57
CA GLU A 800 16.47 14.24 35.80
C GLU A 800 16.78 13.02 36.69
N THR A 801 16.06 12.90 37.81
CA THR A 801 16.24 11.82 38.78
C THR A 801 15.86 10.46 38.21
N THR A 802 14.71 10.35 37.54
CA THR A 802 14.26 9.10 36.92
C THR A 802 15.18 8.67 35.78
N ARG A 803 15.56 9.62 34.90
CA ARG A 803 16.46 9.36 33.77
C ARG A 803 17.81 8.81 34.22
N ALA A 804 18.38 9.33 35.31
CA ALA A 804 19.65 8.86 35.87
C ALA A 804 19.60 7.42 36.43
N ARG A 805 18.40 6.89 36.70
CA ARG A 805 18.19 5.53 37.20
C ARG A 805 17.81 4.52 36.13
N LEU A 806 17.54 4.94 34.89
CA LEU A 806 17.24 4.01 33.79
C LEU A 806 18.43 3.08 33.52
N ALA A 807 18.15 1.83 33.15
CA ALA A 807 19.19 0.88 32.80
C ALA A 807 20.07 1.43 31.65
N PRO A 808 21.41 1.48 31.81
CA PRO A 808 22.30 2.04 30.80
C PRO A 808 22.44 1.11 29.58
N ASN A 809 23.01 1.61 28.49
CA ASN A 809 23.49 0.73 27.42
C ASN A 809 24.61 -0.19 27.96
N GLN A 810 24.59 -1.46 27.58
CA GLN A 810 25.56 -2.45 28.03
C GLN A 810 26.31 -3.08 26.85
N ILE A 811 27.56 -3.47 27.07
CA ILE A 811 28.38 -4.20 26.10
C ILE A 811 28.44 -5.66 26.53
N GLY A 812 28.06 -6.57 25.66
CA GLY A 812 28.05 -8.01 25.93
C GLY A 812 29.43 -8.65 25.76
N HIS A 813 29.54 -9.94 26.10
CA HIS A 813 30.77 -10.71 26.07
C HIS A 813 31.40 -10.83 24.67
N ALA A 814 30.58 -10.75 23.60
CA ALA A 814 31.07 -10.75 22.22
C ALA A 814 31.42 -9.34 21.70
N GLY A 815 31.39 -8.33 22.58
CA GLY A 815 31.69 -6.93 22.27
C GLY A 815 30.54 -6.18 21.58
N GLN A 816 29.36 -6.77 21.48
CA GLN A 816 28.16 -6.20 20.88
C GLN A 816 27.41 -5.30 21.87
N LEU A 817 26.65 -4.33 21.35
CA LEU A 817 25.61 -3.66 22.14
C LEU A 817 24.53 -4.68 22.50
N GLN A 818 24.22 -4.84 23.79
CA GLN A 818 23.19 -5.79 24.23
C GLN A 818 21.79 -5.28 23.86
N GLU A 819 20.93 -6.15 23.35
CA GLU A 819 19.51 -5.89 23.09
C GLU A 819 18.64 -5.99 24.34
N TRP A 820 19.01 -6.89 25.25
CA TRP A 820 18.31 -7.15 26.50
C TRP A 820 19.22 -6.86 27.70
N LEU A 821 18.65 -6.82 28.91
CA LEU A 821 19.43 -6.64 30.15
C LEU A 821 20.41 -7.78 30.40
N ASP A 822 20.00 -9.01 30.06
CA ASP A 822 20.84 -10.19 30.07
C ASP A 822 21.61 -10.28 28.74
N ASP A 823 22.87 -10.68 28.82
CA ASP A 823 23.75 -10.86 27.67
C ASP A 823 23.41 -12.14 26.89
N PHE A 824 22.31 -12.07 26.14
CA PHE A 824 21.67 -13.18 25.44
C PHE A 824 21.81 -13.10 23.90
N ASP A 825 22.29 -11.98 23.35
CA ASP A 825 22.25 -11.68 21.91
C ASP A 825 22.81 -12.77 21.00
N THR A 826 23.89 -13.43 21.42
CA THR A 826 24.55 -14.50 20.64
C THR A 826 23.79 -15.84 20.67
N GLN A 827 22.78 -15.96 21.53
CA GLN A 827 21.94 -17.14 21.70
C GLN A 827 20.52 -16.93 21.16
N ALA A 828 20.20 -15.73 20.69
CA ALA A 828 18.89 -15.42 20.12
C ALA A 828 18.56 -16.33 18.91
N PRO A 829 17.31 -16.79 18.77
CA PRO A 829 16.90 -17.66 17.65
C PRO A 829 17.21 -17.07 16.26
N GLU A 830 17.16 -15.74 16.11
CA GLU A 830 17.36 -15.06 14.84
C GLU A 830 18.38 -13.91 14.97
N ILE A 831 19.68 -14.22 15.09
CA ILE A 831 20.74 -13.18 15.15
C ILE A 831 20.62 -12.18 13.98
N GLY A 832 20.26 -12.65 12.78
CA GLY A 832 20.06 -11.82 11.58
C GLY A 832 18.70 -11.11 11.48
N HIS A 833 18.04 -10.82 12.61
CA HIS A 833 16.69 -10.27 12.63
C HIS A 833 16.53 -8.96 11.84
N ARG A 834 15.33 -8.74 11.29
CA ARG A 834 15.02 -7.57 10.44
C ARG A 834 15.07 -6.25 11.21
N HIS A 835 14.58 -6.22 12.45
CA HIS A 835 14.64 -5.02 13.30
C HIS A 835 16.06 -4.75 13.80
N MET A 836 16.37 -3.48 14.02
CA MET A 836 17.63 -2.98 14.59
C MET A 836 17.36 -2.21 15.89
N SER A 837 16.32 -2.60 16.62
CA SER A 837 15.76 -1.93 17.80
C SER A 837 16.78 -1.42 18.84
N PRO A 838 17.84 -2.18 19.23
CA PRO A 838 18.86 -1.69 20.17
C PRO A 838 19.70 -0.53 19.63
N LEU A 839 19.64 -0.27 18.34
CA LEU A 839 20.40 0.76 17.64
C LEU A 839 19.57 2.02 17.41
N TYR A 840 18.38 2.15 18.02
CA TYR A 840 17.62 3.40 18.04
C TYR A 840 18.49 4.59 18.48
N GLY A 841 19.29 4.41 19.53
CA GLY A 841 20.21 5.44 20.06
C GLY A 841 21.34 5.83 19.10
N LEU A 842 21.64 5.02 18.09
CA LEU A 842 22.54 5.36 16.98
C LEU A 842 21.79 6.07 15.85
N PHE A 843 20.62 5.54 15.47
CA PHE A 843 19.71 6.15 14.49
C PHE A 843 18.28 5.60 14.68
N PRO A 844 17.25 6.46 14.79
CA PRO A 844 17.26 7.92 14.55
C PRO A 844 17.75 8.79 15.71
N GLY A 845 17.95 8.22 16.91
CA GLY A 845 18.44 8.94 18.10
C GLY A 845 19.87 9.44 17.96
N ASN A 846 20.42 9.97 19.05
CA ASN A 846 21.77 10.56 19.09
C ASN A 846 22.55 10.26 20.38
N GLU A 847 22.22 9.17 21.06
CA GLU A 847 22.93 8.75 22.27
C GLU A 847 24.27 8.07 21.94
N ILE A 848 24.31 7.28 20.86
CA ILE A 848 25.48 6.49 20.46
C ILE A 848 26.20 7.24 19.33
N THR A 849 27.36 7.80 19.66
CA THR A 849 28.13 8.66 18.76
C THR A 849 29.63 8.37 18.91
N PRO A 850 30.49 8.85 17.99
CA PRO A 850 31.94 8.72 18.14
C PRO A 850 32.53 9.32 19.43
N ALA A 851 31.77 10.15 20.16
CA ALA A 851 32.20 10.70 21.44
C ALA A 851 32.34 9.65 22.55
N ASP A 852 31.65 8.51 22.44
CA ASP A 852 31.91 7.30 23.25
C ASP A 852 32.40 6.18 22.33
N PRO A 853 33.73 6.04 22.13
CA PRO A 853 34.29 5.06 21.21
C PRO A 853 33.95 3.61 21.55
N LYS A 854 33.76 3.29 22.84
CA LYS A 854 33.46 1.91 23.27
C LYS A 854 32.05 1.53 22.87
N LEU A 855 31.09 2.39 23.18
CA LEU A 855 29.68 2.16 22.84
C LEU A 855 29.45 2.22 21.32
N PHE A 856 30.14 3.13 20.63
CA PHE A 856 30.11 3.22 19.17
C PHE A 856 30.65 1.96 18.49
N ALA A 857 31.76 1.41 18.98
CA ALA A 857 32.29 0.13 18.52
C ALA A 857 31.33 -1.04 18.79
N ALA A 858 30.65 -1.05 19.94
CA ALA A 858 29.67 -2.06 20.28
C ALA A 858 28.43 -2.03 19.37
N ALA A 859 27.96 -0.82 19.02
CA ALA A 859 26.88 -0.63 18.07
C ALA A 859 27.27 -1.07 16.64
N ARG A 860 28.49 -0.76 16.21
CA ARG A 860 29.06 -1.32 14.95
C ARG A 860 29.06 -2.85 14.99
N LYS A 861 29.58 -3.44 16.07
CA LYS A 861 29.65 -4.89 16.24
C LYS A 861 28.28 -5.56 16.14
N LEU A 862 27.25 -5.00 16.80
CA LEU A 862 25.88 -5.50 16.67
C LEU A 862 25.37 -5.37 15.22
N THR A 863 25.64 -4.24 14.57
CA THR A 863 25.24 -4.01 13.17
C THR A 863 25.86 -5.05 12.22
N GLU A 864 27.15 -5.36 12.41
CA GLU A 864 27.86 -6.42 11.68
C GLU A 864 27.29 -7.81 11.96
N MET A 865 26.96 -8.11 13.22
CA MET A 865 26.35 -9.40 13.58
C MET A 865 24.99 -9.61 12.88
N ARG A 866 24.23 -8.53 12.65
CA ARG A 866 22.95 -8.55 11.94
C ARG A 866 23.05 -8.36 10.42
N ALA A 867 24.27 -8.38 9.85
CA ALA A 867 24.52 -8.10 8.43
C ALA A 867 24.11 -9.25 7.50
N GLY A 868 23.62 -10.38 8.03
CA GLY A 868 23.13 -11.50 7.23
C GLY A 868 22.06 -11.05 6.22
N ASN A 869 22.27 -11.38 4.94
CA ASN A 869 21.35 -11.04 3.86
C ASN A 869 20.16 -12.01 3.92
N ASN A 870 19.16 -11.69 4.75
CA ASN A 870 17.94 -12.49 4.82
C ASN A 870 17.05 -12.13 3.62
N PRO A 871 16.79 -13.06 2.67
CA PRO A 871 15.99 -12.78 1.48
C PRO A 871 14.56 -12.34 1.79
N GLY A 872 14.06 -12.56 3.01
CA GLY A 872 12.79 -12.06 3.53
C GLY A 872 12.81 -10.68 4.19
N MET A 873 13.95 -9.96 4.26
CA MET A 873 13.99 -8.60 4.84
C MET A 873 13.08 -7.65 4.07
N MET A 874 12.23 -6.90 4.75
CA MET A 874 11.38 -5.86 4.14
C MET A 874 12.22 -4.63 3.74
N GLY A 875 11.69 -3.76 2.88
CA GLY A 875 12.43 -2.58 2.43
C GLY A 875 12.79 -1.60 3.54
N TRP A 876 11.90 -1.31 4.49
CA TRP A 876 12.25 -0.51 5.68
C TRP A 876 13.45 -1.05 6.46
N ALA A 877 13.61 -2.36 6.54
CA ALA A 877 14.72 -2.98 7.28
C ALA A 877 16.07 -2.73 6.59
N VAL A 878 16.06 -2.70 5.26
CA VAL A 878 17.24 -2.36 4.44
C VAL A 878 17.48 -0.84 4.50
N ALA A 879 16.44 -0.03 4.42
CA ALA A 879 16.50 1.42 4.52
C ALA A 879 17.07 1.90 5.86
N TRP A 880 16.64 1.31 6.98
CA TRP A 880 17.19 1.63 8.30
C TRP A 880 18.70 1.35 8.36
N ARG A 881 19.16 0.25 7.75
CA ARG A 881 20.59 -0.09 7.67
C ARG A 881 21.39 0.96 6.88
N VAL A 882 20.82 1.59 5.85
CA VAL A 882 21.48 2.72 5.16
C VAL A 882 21.78 3.85 6.15
N GLY A 883 20.79 4.26 6.94
CA GLY A 883 20.95 5.32 7.96
C GLY A 883 21.91 4.92 9.09
N LEU A 884 21.85 3.68 9.57
CA LEU A 884 22.74 3.17 10.62
C LEU A 884 24.20 3.17 10.17
N TRP A 885 24.49 2.66 8.97
CA TRP A 885 25.85 2.67 8.43
C TRP A 885 26.35 4.08 8.09
N ALA A 886 25.46 4.98 7.67
CA ALA A 886 25.79 6.40 7.52
C ALA A 886 26.20 7.03 8.86
N ARG A 887 25.48 6.74 9.96
CA ARG A 887 25.83 7.18 11.33
C ARG A 887 27.08 6.49 11.89
N LEU A 888 27.41 5.30 11.41
CA LEU A 888 28.68 4.61 11.68
C LEU A 888 29.87 5.17 10.87
N LEU A 889 29.63 6.20 10.04
CA LEU A 889 30.62 6.84 9.16
C LEU A 889 31.21 5.88 8.11
N ASP A 890 30.40 4.91 7.66
CA ASP A 890 30.78 3.87 6.70
C ASP A 890 30.00 3.99 5.39
N GLY A 891 30.44 4.93 4.54
CA GLY A 891 29.75 5.28 3.29
C GLY A 891 29.63 4.11 2.30
N GLU A 892 30.64 3.24 2.25
CA GLU A 892 30.65 2.11 1.32
C GLU A 892 29.62 1.05 1.70
N THR A 893 29.55 0.70 3.00
CA THR A 893 28.59 -0.30 3.47
C THR A 893 27.16 0.22 3.41
N ALA A 894 26.95 1.50 3.75
CA ALA A 894 25.66 2.15 3.58
C ALA A 894 25.22 2.17 2.10
N TYR A 895 26.14 2.47 1.17
CA TYR A 895 25.88 2.43 -0.25
C TYR A 895 25.52 1.03 -0.74
N ALA A 896 26.18 -0.02 -0.24
CA ALA A 896 25.82 -1.41 -0.56
C ALA A 896 24.39 -1.75 -0.14
N HIS A 897 23.95 -1.30 1.04
CA HIS A 897 22.55 -1.43 1.47
C HIS A 897 21.58 -0.61 0.61
N LEU A 898 21.96 0.61 0.21
CA LEU A 898 21.14 1.43 -0.69
C LEU A 898 20.98 0.76 -2.07
N ARG A 899 22.05 0.16 -2.60
CA ARG A 899 21.95 -0.65 -3.83
C ARG A 899 21.00 -1.83 -3.64
N ASN A 900 21.09 -2.52 -2.49
CA ASN A 900 20.19 -3.62 -2.18
C ASN A 900 18.72 -3.17 -2.12
N LEU A 901 18.44 -2.00 -1.54
CA LEU A 901 17.12 -1.39 -1.50
C LEU A 901 16.57 -1.16 -2.93
N ILE A 902 17.39 -0.58 -3.81
CA ILE A 902 16.98 -0.31 -5.21
C ILE A 902 16.78 -1.61 -6.01
N ILE A 903 17.72 -2.56 -5.90
CA ILE A 903 17.69 -3.79 -6.72
C ILE A 903 16.59 -4.75 -6.24
N ASN A 904 16.54 -5.00 -4.93
CA ASN A 904 15.78 -6.12 -4.37
C ASN A 904 14.51 -5.68 -3.64
N ARG A 905 14.33 -4.38 -3.37
CA ARG A 905 13.22 -3.85 -2.56
C ARG A 905 12.44 -2.72 -3.22
N THR A 906 12.69 -2.44 -4.51
CA THR A 906 11.95 -1.43 -5.27
C THR A 906 11.16 -2.07 -6.42
N GLU A 907 9.91 -1.67 -6.59
CA GLU A 907 9.01 -2.02 -7.70
C GLU A 907 9.28 -1.17 -8.95
N MET A 908 8.65 -1.54 -10.07
CA MET A 908 8.84 -0.84 -11.34
C MET A 908 8.29 0.60 -11.33
N ASN A 909 7.30 0.90 -10.48
CA ASN A 909 6.84 2.28 -10.22
C ASN A 909 7.65 3.00 -9.13
N MET A 910 8.77 2.41 -8.68
CA MET A 910 9.63 2.88 -7.60
C MET A 910 9.06 2.77 -6.17
N PHE A 911 7.90 2.14 -5.95
CA PHE A 911 7.43 1.81 -4.60
C PHE A 911 8.30 0.73 -3.94
N ASP A 912 8.29 0.70 -2.61
CA ASP A 912 8.90 -0.37 -1.83
C ASP A 912 8.19 -1.73 -2.01
N LYS A 913 8.92 -2.85 -1.87
CA LYS A 913 8.42 -4.24 -1.99
C LYS A 913 9.03 -5.18 -0.94
N PRO A 914 8.49 -6.39 -0.69
CA PRO A 914 7.57 -7.19 -1.52
C PRO A 914 6.07 -6.90 -1.34
N SER A 915 5.69 -6.20 -0.28
CA SER A 915 4.35 -5.67 -0.07
C SER A 915 4.51 -4.18 0.07
N VAL A 916 3.74 -3.39 -0.67
CA VAL A 916 3.90 -1.94 -0.70
C VAL A 916 3.77 -1.38 0.71
N GLN A 917 4.90 -0.87 1.21
CA GLN A 917 5.09 -0.19 2.48
C GLN A 917 6.07 0.97 2.26
N LEU A 918 5.58 2.20 2.21
CA LEU A 918 6.38 3.34 1.75
C LEU A 918 7.45 3.79 2.77
N ASP A 919 7.44 3.24 3.97
CA ASP A 919 8.53 3.40 4.95
C ASP A 919 9.91 3.14 4.33
N GLY A 920 10.09 2.11 3.50
CA GLY A 920 11.33 1.88 2.76
C GLY A 920 11.76 3.05 1.85
N ASN A 921 10.81 3.67 1.13
CA ASN A 921 11.08 4.86 0.30
C ASN A 921 11.52 6.06 1.14
N PHE A 922 10.82 6.33 2.25
CA PHE A 922 11.13 7.44 3.14
C PHE A 922 12.45 7.24 3.89
N GLY A 923 12.68 6.02 4.40
CA GLY A 923 13.91 5.63 5.07
C GLY A 923 15.11 5.68 4.13
N GLY A 924 14.97 5.24 2.88
CA GLY A 924 16.04 5.33 1.87
C GLY A 924 16.39 6.78 1.52
N THR A 925 15.37 7.65 1.45
CA THR A 925 15.55 9.11 1.25
C THR A 925 16.31 9.73 2.43
N ALA A 926 15.92 9.41 3.66
CA ALA A 926 16.62 9.87 4.87
C ALA A 926 18.04 9.32 4.95
N GLY A 927 18.27 8.06 4.58
CA GLY A 927 19.59 7.44 4.54
C GLY A 927 20.53 8.13 3.54
N ILE A 928 20.05 8.50 2.35
CA ILE A 928 20.81 9.30 1.38
C ILE A 928 21.15 10.68 1.97
N ALA A 929 20.22 11.32 2.68
CA ALA A 929 20.50 12.59 3.33
C ALA A 929 21.58 12.46 4.43
N GLU A 930 21.50 11.40 5.26
CA GLU A 930 22.45 11.12 6.35
C GLU A 930 23.86 10.75 5.86
N LEU A 931 24.01 10.24 4.62
CA LEU A 931 25.32 10.06 3.98
C LEU A 931 26.01 11.39 3.66
N LEU A 932 25.21 12.41 3.34
CA LEU A 932 25.67 13.70 2.85
C LEU A 932 25.71 14.79 3.93
N LEU A 933 24.85 14.72 4.95
CA LEU A 933 24.78 15.72 6.01
C LEU A 933 24.29 15.12 7.33
N GLN A 934 25.02 15.38 8.41
CA GLN A 934 24.62 15.03 9.78
C GLN A 934 24.59 16.28 10.66
N SER A 935 23.63 16.36 11.59
CA SER A 935 23.52 17.52 12.50
C SER A 935 23.07 17.19 13.93
N HIS A 936 23.23 15.93 14.36
CA HIS A 936 22.63 15.42 15.60
C HIS A 936 23.49 15.63 16.86
N ASN A 937 24.76 16.04 16.71
CA ASN A 937 25.76 16.14 17.80
C ASN A 937 26.25 17.57 18.08
N GLY A 938 25.37 18.56 17.89
CA GLY A 938 25.70 19.98 18.15
C GLY A 938 26.76 20.54 17.18
N GLU A 939 26.81 20.01 15.97
CA GLU A 939 27.66 20.44 14.86
C GLU A 939 27.00 20.06 13.53
N ILE A 940 27.34 20.77 12.45
CA ILE A 940 27.01 20.41 11.07
C ILE A 940 28.18 19.59 10.52
N HIS A 941 27.98 18.30 10.29
CA HIS A 941 28.98 17.41 9.74
C HIS A 941 28.70 17.19 8.24
N LEU A 942 29.59 17.74 7.41
CA LEU A 942 29.51 17.74 5.96
C LEU A 942 30.10 16.44 5.40
N LEU A 943 29.41 15.81 4.46
CA LEU A 943 29.83 14.59 3.76
C LEU A 943 30.35 13.49 4.71
N PRO A 944 29.64 13.19 5.82
CA PRO A 944 30.14 12.32 6.89
C PRO A 944 30.43 10.89 6.44
N ALA A 945 29.76 10.43 5.40
CA ALA A 945 29.85 9.06 4.88
C ALA A 945 29.67 9.03 3.35
N LEU A 946 30.32 9.95 2.62
CA LEU A 946 30.24 10.02 1.16
C LEU A 946 30.78 8.71 0.50
N PRO A 947 29.97 7.98 -0.28
CA PRO A 947 30.44 6.80 -1.01
C PRO A 947 31.36 7.18 -2.17
N LYS A 948 32.37 6.34 -2.45
CA LYS A 948 33.29 6.48 -3.60
C LYS A 948 32.56 6.46 -4.95
N ALA A 949 31.38 5.85 -5.00
CA ALA A 949 30.53 5.83 -6.19
C ALA A 949 30.00 7.24 -6.58
N TRP A 950 30.12 8.24 -5.70
CA TRP A 950 29.70 9.63 -5.95
C TRP A 950 30.90 10.58 -5.94
N PRO A 951 31.83 10.50 -6.91
CA PRO A 951 33.04 11.32 -6.93
C PRO A 951 32.74 12.81 -7.11
N HIS A 952 31.59 13.18 -7.66
CA HIS A 952 31.14 14.55 -7.78
C HIS A 952 29.65 14.65 -7.49
N GLY A 953 29.21 15.83 -7.06
CA GLY A 953 27.80 16.08 -6.86
C GLY A 953 27.55 17.42 -6.18
N THR A 954 26.27 17.78 -6.13
CA THR A 954 25.79 18.98 -5.46
C THR A 954 24.47 18.67 -4.78
N VAL A 955 24.34 19.12 -3.53
CA VAL A 955 23.06 19.16 -2.84
C VAL A 955 22.77 20.58 -2.38
N LYS A 956 21.52 21.00 -2.51
CA LYS A 956 21.05 22.31 -2.04
C LYS A 956 19.83 22.15 -1.17
N GLY A 957 19.70 23.00 -0.17
CA GLY A 957 18.50 23.18 0.63
C GLY A 957 18.30 22.21 1.78
N PHE A 958 19.28 21.35 2.07
CA PHE A 958 19.22 20.46 3.23
C PHE A 958 19.13 21.29 4.51
N ARG A 959 18.36 20.79 5.48
CA ARG A 959 18.25 21.42 6.79
C ARG A 959 19.23 20.76 7.76
N ALA A 960 19.80 21.56 8.64
CA ALA A 960 20.51 21.09 9.82
C ALA A 960 19.86 21.65 11.10
N ARG A 961 19.99 20.89 12.20
CA ARG A 961 19.49 21.29 13.53
C ARG A 961 20.05 22.65 13.93
N GLY A 962 19.23 23.48 14.58
CA GLY A 962 19.56 24.85 14.98
C GLY A 962 19.18 25.93 13.95
N GLY A 963 18.34 25.62 12.96
CA GLY A 963 17.84 26.59 11.99
C GLY A 963 18.83 26.92 10.89
N PHE A 964 19.47 25.89 10.29
CA PHE A 964 20.42 26.09 9.21
C PHE A 964 19.95 25.42 7.91
N THR A 965 20.25 26.09 6.79
CA THR A 965 20.14 25.52 5.44
C THR A 965 21.54 25.36 4.86
N VAL A 966 21.85 24.18 4.33
CA VAL A 966 23.18 23.79 3.84
C VAL A 966 23.09 23.43 2.37
N ASP A 967 23.89 24.15 1.58
CA ASP A 967 24.19 23.81 0.19
C ASP A 967 25.65 23.39 0.11
N GLN A 968 25.97 22.26 -0.51
CA GLN A 968 27.34 21.80 -0.64
C GLN A 968 27.59 21.17 -2.01
N THR A 969 28.81 21.36 -2.50
CA THR A 969 29.32 20.78 -3.75
C THR A 969 30.62 20.06 -3.46
N TRP A 970 30.78 18.88 -4.05
CA TRP A 970 32.01 18.10 -3.95
C TRP A 970 32.49 17.65 -5.32
N GLU A 971 33.79 17.42 -5.42
CA GLU A 971 34.48 17.00 -6.63
C GLU A 971 35.67 16.10 -6.25
N ASN A 972 35.94 15.07 -7.06
CA ASN A 972 36.96 14.05 -6.78
C ASN A 972 36.85 13.41 -5.36
N GLY A 973 35.62 13.23 -4.87
CA GLY A 973 35.34 12.67 -3.55
C GLY A 973 35.62 13.62 -2.38
N ALA A 974 35.88 14.91 -2.64
CA ALA A 974 36.21 15.89 -1.61
C ALA A 974 35.30 17.14 -1.67
N LEU A 975 35.02 17.72 -0.50
CA LEU A 975 34.26 18.96 -0.39
C LEU A 975 34.98 20.07 -1.17
N LYS A 976 34.24 20.74 -2.06
CA LYS A 976 34.73 21.86 -2.85
C LYS A 976 34.28 23.19 -2.26
N ALA A 977 32.99 23.29 -1.94
CA ALA A 977 32.39 24.47 -1.37
C ALA A 977 31.14 24.12 -0.58
N VAL A 978 30.83 24.92 0.43
CA VAL A 978 29.59 24.87 1.20
C VAL A 978 29.08 26.28 1.44
N ALA A 979 27.76 26.47 1.35
CA ALA A 979 27.07 27.66 1.81
C ALA A 979 26.13 27.28 2.95
N ILE A 980 26.24 27.99 4.07
CA ILE A 980 25.44 27.75 5.27
C ILE A 980 24.66 29.02 5.58
N ARG A 981 23.35 28.96 5.39
CA ARG A 981 22.42 30.02 5.76
C ARG A 981 21.86 29.76 7.14
N SER A 982 21.92 30.74 8.04
CA SER A 982 21.28 30.65 9.36
C SER A 982 19.95 31.40 9.37
N ASP A 983 18.87 30.74 9.78
CA ASP A 983 17.58 31.39 10.02
C ASP A 983 17.58 32.18 11.33
N LEU A 984 18.33 31.72 12.33
CA LEU A 984 18.23 32.20 13.71
C LEU A 984 19.42 33.06 14.16
N GLY A 985 20.54 33.05 13.44
CA GLY A 985 21.75 33.80 13.80
C GLY A 985 22.57 33.18 14.93
N SER A 986 22.54 31.85 15.02
CA SER A 986 23.20 31.08 16.09
C SER A 986 24.62 30.67 15.70
N LYS A 987 25.51 30.58 16.69
CA LYS A 987 26.82 29.95 16.52
C LYS A 987 26.67 28.46 16.26
N ILE A 988 27.51 27.91 15.39
CA ILE A 988 27.53 26.47 15.12
C ILE A 988 28.93 26.00 14.73
N ARG A 989 29.27 24.78 15.13
CA ARG A 989 30.49 24.09 14.66
C ARG A 989 30.20 23.42 13.34
N VAL A 990 31.13 23.51 12.39
CA VAL A 990 31.08 22.85 11.09
C VAL A 990 32.25 21.89 11.00
N ARG A 991 31.97 20.62 10.73
CA ARG A 991 32.96 19.55 10.59
C ARG A 991 33.05 19.07 9.14
N TYR A 992 34.27 18.86 8.66
CA TYR A 992 34.55 18.10 7.44
C TYR A 992 35.84 17.29 7.64
N GLY A 993 35.72 15.96 7.65
CA GLY A 993 36.79 15.07 8.10
C GLY A 993 37.25 15.42 9.52
N ASP A 994 38.56 15.55 9.71
CA ASP A 994 39.14 15.92 11.02
C ASP A 994 39.07 17.43 11.32
N ARG A 995 38.66 18.26 10.35
CA ARG A 995 38.62 19.71 10.50
C ARG A 995 37.31 20.15 11.15
N VAL A 996 37.41 21.06 12.12
CA VAL A 996 36.26 21.69 12.78
C VAL A 996 36.49 23.19 12.85
N VAL A 997 35.52 23.98 12.41
CA VAL A 997 35.51 25.45 12.56
C VAL A 997 34.22 25.89 13.25
N GLU A 998 34.29 26.94 14.07
CA GLU A 998 33.10 27.61 14.59
C GLU A 998 32.76 28.80 13.68
N ILE A 999 31.51 28.88 13.25
CA ILE A 999 30.97 30.04 12.53
C ILE A 999 29.89 30.73 13.37
N ALA A 1000 29.73 32.04 13.17
CA ALA A 1000 28.76 32.87 13.86
C ALA A 1000 27.97 33.76 12.87
N PRO A 1001 27.19 33.17 11.95
CA PRO A 1001 26.35 33.93 11.03
C PRO A 1001 25.26 34.70 11.78
N LYS A 1002 24.87 35.86 11.25
CA LYS A 1002 23.65 36.59 11.66
C LYS A 1002 22.40 35.89 11.11
N SER A 1003 21.24 36.20 11.68
CA SER A 1003 19.96 35.72 11.15
C SER A 1003 19.77 36.21 9.71
N GLY A 1004 19.43 35.27 8.81
CA GLY A 1004 19.30 35.48 7.37
C GLY A 1004 20.63 35.47 6.61
N GLU A 1005 21.78 35.52 7.28
CA GLU A 1005 23.10 35.52 6.63
C GLU A 1005 23.45 34.14 6.09
N SER A 1006 24.10 34.12 4.92
CA SER A 1006 24.66 32.92 4.30
C SER A 1006 26.18 33.07 4.20
N LEU A 1007 26.90 32.21 4.91
CA LEU A 1007 28.36 32.15 4.88
C LEU A 1007 28.81 31.10 3.87
N LYS A 1008 29.76 31.47 3.00
CA LYS A 1008 30.39 30.54 2.05
C LYS A 1008 31.74 30.11 2.60
N LEU A 1009 31.99 28.81 2.59
CA LEU A 1009 33.27 28.22 2.97
C LEU A 1009 33.80 27.35 1.82
N ASP A 1010 35.11 27.35 1.64
CA ASP A 1010 35.78 26.44 0.71
C ASP A 1010 35.98 25.02 1.30
N GLY A 1011 36.61 24.12 0.56
CA GLY A 1011 36.96 22.76 1.02
C GLY A 1011 37.96 22.71 2.19
N ALA A 1012 38.58 23.84 2.56
CA ALA A 1012 39.38 23.99 3.77
C ALA A 1012 38.60 24.56 4.95
N LEU A 1013 37.29 24.80 4.79
CA LEU A 1013 36.41 25.47 5.73
C LEU A 1013 36.85 26.91 6.05
N VAL A 1014 37.49 27.59 5.10
CA VAL A 1014 37.84 29.02 5.21
C VAL A 1014 36.71 29.85 4.63
N VAL A 1015 36.24 30.85 5.40
CA VAL A 1015 35.19 31.79 4.96
C VAL A 1015 35.70 32.61 3.78
N GLN A 1016 34.90 32.67 2.72
CA GLN A 1016 35.20 33.37 1.46
C GLN A 1016 34.56 34.75 1.39
#